data_AF-A0A285J4M6-F1
#
_entry.id   AF-A0A285J4M6-F1
#
_cell.length_a   1.000
_cell.length_b   1.000
_cell.length_c   1.000
_cell.angle_alpha   90.00
_cell.angle_beta   90.00
_cell.angle_gamma   90.00
#
_symmetry.space_group_name_H-M   'P 1'
#
loop_
_entity.id
_entity.type
_entity.pdbx_description
1 polymer ?
#
loop_
_entity_poly.entity_id
_entity_poly.type
_entity_poly.pdbx_seq_one_letter_code
_entity_poly.pdbx_strand_id
1 'polypeptide(L)'
;MLSQISGVAKPFLVHELDLLLLSFFIEQHDKTTVCHTFVANALVRQLAPQIKAEAVLNRIQQLQQAGILVTDQASANVTVGNMLTSAAEMMPEIVEPIHLAAINNEQIPEALCVSIHFAAVITAEGFAAWSALQQQYITLPVDRLLLLLAFADGKKQTDVIADKTALFDDTQQASQIIAELYAQGLLIRQKRIVHSNVDDIPVFKPVVTKPDVATHWQEIKPDGRIPVYFVPHMENHLPLALGVLFSALQHYQNGALLERFVLIPINFLNPNDLLNGPYRQFGPGVWLFSNYMWSVDLNLQISQAVKQHNSTNLTIHGGPSTPDYPQACKDFMQTNRSVDIAVHGEGEVAIAEIFETISKNPQEILGFDDFALTEVTGISFRNQLSQGIVHTAGRTRMKEVDVIPSPYLSGYFDGYGGRVEAAIIETNRGCPYGCTFCDWGSATNQKVRKFDMERVKQEIDWIGQNKIKVMWIADANFGMYERDIDIARHIVAVKQQFGYPHEVVVNYTKNSTLKLVEIIKIFTEGDIISQGIISIQTTDEGTLDVINRKNIRTERYDELTQIFDDLKLPLSTDLMIGLPGITVAAFDNDLQRYIDMDVSVKAYPTQLLPNSPMADPAYIEKYQIKVDAHNFLIGSFSYTEQDLAQMKAMYQMYVMADGYSLLRYVMRFLQWEHGIPAITLLRDILQQVNDDPSRYPQISWAVRFFNQDKTMPGGWAGFYQQIAMFIKQHYQLSDSAALSTVLKVNLLCMPDDTQSYPLTAQLPHDFKRYFKEFKQLQKPLASYPPATFEVTDPNSMVSVDMNYLQYDTHQFFWELHSDVSRPKSVSDFAAA
;
A
#
# COMPACT_ATOMS: atom_id res chain seq x y z
N MET A 1 10.73 11.45 -17.62
CA MET A 1 9.45 11.21 -18.31
C MET A 1 8.66 12.52 -18.27
N LEU A 2 8.39 13.17 -19.40
CA LEU A 2 7.52 14.35 -19.44
C LEU A 2 6.10 13.87 -19.73
N SER A 3 5.25 13.84 -18.72
CA SER A 3 3.86 13.41 -18.85
C SER A 3 3.01 14.55 -19.43
N GLN A 4 2.02 14.20 -20.26
CA GLN A 4 1.04 15.16 -20.76
C GLN A 4 0.22 15.69 -19.56
N ILE A 5 0.36 16.98 -19.25
CA ILE A 5 -0.28 17.66 -18.10
C ILE A 5 -1.80 17.81 -18.29
N SER A 6 -2.33 17.56 -19.50
CA SER A 6 -3.76 17.75 -19.79
C SER A 6 -4.69 16.77 -19.07
N GLY A 7 -4.17 15.70 -18.45
CA GLY A 7 -5.00 14.70 -17.79
C GLY A 7 -5.74 13.76 -18.75
N VAL A 8 -5.93 14.13 -20.01
CA VAL A 8 -6.90 13.49 -20.92
C VAL A 8 -6.43 12.13 -21.46
N ALA A 9 -5.12 11.92 -21.59
CA ALA A 9 -4.53 10.73 -22.21
C ALA A 9 -3.39 10.12 -21.37
N LYS A 10 -3.02 8.85 -21.65
CA LYS A 10 -1.88 8.18 -21.01
C LYS A 10 -0.59 8.97 -21.28
N PRO A 11 0.35 9.06 -20.31
CA PRO A 11 1.64 9.70 -20.53
C PRO A 11 2.34 9.15 -21.78
N PHE A 12 2.76 10.05 -22.67
CA PHE A 12 3.56 9.71 -23.84
C PHE A 12 5.04 9.90 -23.51
N LEU A 13 5.86 8.88 -23.77
CA LEU A 13 7.29 8.97 -23.53
C LEU A 13 7.95 9.89 -24.57
N VAL A 14 8.41 11.04 -24.09
CA VAL A 14 9.20 12.02 -24.84
C VAL A 14 10.68 11.82 -24.51
N HIS A 15 11.51 11.64 -25.53
CA HIS A 15 12.97 11.54 -25.42
C HIS A 15 13.63 12.92 -25.56
N GLU A 16 14.91 13.03 -25.18
CA GLU A 16 15.69 14.28 -25.31
C GLU A 16 15.61 14.91 -26.70
N LEU A 17 15.70 14.07 -27.75
CA LEU A 17 15.63 14.53 -29.14
C LEU A 17 14.23 15.01 -29.54
N ASP A 18 13.18 14.53 -28.88
CA ASP A 18 11.83 15.03 -29.12
C ASP A 18 11.66 16.44 -28.55
N LEU A 19 12.28 16.75 -27.41
CA LEU A 19 12.26 18.11 -26.85
C LEU A 19 13.00 19.09 -27.73
N LEU A 20 14.15 18.65 -28.24
CA LEU A 20 14.89 19.44 -29.20
C LEU A 20 14.07 19.62 -30.48
N LEU A 21 13.39 18.58 -30.97
CA LEU A 21 12.53 18.69 -32.16
C LEU A 21 11.35 19.64 -31.94
N LEU A 22 10.72 19.60 -30.76
CA LEU A 22 9.64 20.49 -30.38
C LEU A 22 10.11 21.95 -30.30
N SER A 23 11.36 22.22 -29.88
CA SER A 23 11.89 23.58 -29.85
C SER A 23 11.96 24.21 -31.24
N PHE A 24 12.27 23.44 -32.29
CA PHE A 24 12.22 23.93 -33.67
C PHE A 24 10.79 24.26 -34.12
N PHE A 25 9.77 23.56 -33.60
CA PHE A 25 8.38 23.86 -33.91
C PHE A 25 7.87 25.17 -33.25
N ILE A 26 8.53 25.63 -32.18
CA ILE A 26 8.25 26.92 -31.56
C ILE A 26 8.69 28.06 -32.49
N GLU A 27 9.87 27.93 -33.11
CA GLU A 27 10.43 28.94 -34.02
C GLU A 27 9.93 28.82 -35.47
N GLN A 28 9.56 27.61 -35.91
CA GLN A 28 9.20 27.30 -37.29
C GLN A 28 7.97 26.40 -37.35
N HIS A 29 6.94 26.81 -38.08
CA HIS A 29 5.68 26.06 -38.11
C HIS A 29 5.58 25.02 -39.25
N ASP A 30 6.47 25.09 -40.25
CA ASP A 30 6.46 24.17 -41.39
C ASP A 30 7.24 22.87 -41.10
N LYS A 31 6.55 21.73 -41.21
CA LYS A 31 7.10 20.38 -40.99
C LYS A 31 8.36 20.11 -41.81
N THR A 32 8.39 20.56 -43.06
CA THR A 32 9.50 20.28 -43.99
C THR A 32 10.74 21.05 -43.57
N THR A 33 10.57 22.34 -43.27
CA THR A 33 11.62 23.23 -42.79
C THR A 33 12.16 22.75 -41.46
N VAL A 34 11.31 22.42 -40.49
CA VAL A 34 11.73 21.86 -39.19
C VAL A 34 12.56 20.59 -39.39
N CYS A 35 12.12 19.67 -40.23
CA CYS A 35 12.85 18.43 -40.49
C CYS A 35 14.26 18.68 -41.04
N HIS A 36 14.39 19.57 -42.03
CA HIS A 36 15.70 19.91 -42.61
C HIS A 36 16.60 20.64 -41.62
N THR A 37 16.06 21.60 -40.87
CA THR A 37 16.82 22.41 -39.91
C THR A 37 17.27 21.58 -38.71
N PHE A 38 16.41 20.67 -38.24
CA PHE A 38 16.72 19.74 -37.15
C PHE A 38 17.90 18.83 -37.50
N VAL A 39 17.87 18.17 -38.66
CA VAL A 39 18.97 17.27 -39.11
C VAL A 39 20.28 18.04 -39.36
N ALA A 40 20.19 19.33 -39.72
CA ALA A 40 21.35 20.18 -39.96
C ALA A 40 21.95 20.77 -38.67
N ASN A 41 21.23 20.74 -37.55
CA ASN A 41 21.64 21.38 -36.31
C ASN A 41 22.90 20.74 -35.70
N ALA A 42 23.83 21.57 -35.21
CA ALA A 42 25.12 21.13 -34.67
C ALA A 42 24.97 20.23 -33.44
N LEU A 43 24.06 20.57 -32.52
CA LEU A 43 23.77 19.79 -31.32
C LEU A 43 23.12 18.43 -31.68
N VAL A 44 22.20 18.41 -32.65
CA VAL A 44 21.62 17.15 -33.17
C VAL A 44 22.69 16.25 -33.76
N ARG A 45 23.63 16.80 -34.53
CA ARG A 45 24.74 16.03 -35.12
C ARG A 45 25.71 15.48 -34.08
N GLN A 46 25.88 16.15 -32.94
CA GLN A 46 26.67 15.63 -31.83
C GLN A 46 25.94 14.54 -31.05
N LEU A 47 24.67 14.77 -30.70
CA LEU A 47 23.88 13.84 -29.88
C LEU A 47 23.41 12.60 -30.66
N ALA A 48 23.12 12.74 -31.95
CA ALA A 48 22.55 11.69 -32.78
C ALA A 48 22.99 11.78 -34.26
N PRO A 49 24.29 11.56 -34.58
CA PRO A 49 24.85 11.74 -35.92
C PRO A 49 24.19 10.87 -37.00
N GLN A 50 23.55 9.76 -36.62
CA GLN A 50 22.88 8.81 -37.51
C GLN A 50 21.44 9.19 -37.91
N ILE A 51 20.87 10.27 -37.37
CA ILE A 51 19.47 10.64 -37.66
C ILE A 51 19.30 11.15 -39.10
N LYS A 52 18.29 10.62 -39.78
CA LYS A 52 17.90 11.00 -41.15
C LYS A 52 16.54 11.71 -41.14
N ALA A 53 16.33 12.57 -42.14
CA ALA A 53 15.07 13.33 -42.32
C ALA A 53 13.82 12.42 -42.33
N GLU A 54 13.87 11.24 -42.95
CA GLU A 54 12.76 10.27 -42.97
C GLU A 54 12.36 9.80 -41.56
N ALA A 55 13.35 9.55 -40.69
CA ALA A 55 13.10 9.13 -39.31
C ALA A 55 12.45 10.27 -38.50
N VAL A 56 12.88 11.52 -38.73
CA VAL A 56 12.28 12.71 -38.11
C VAL A 56 10.83 12.89 -38.57
N LEU A 57 10.54 12.73 -39.87
CA LEU A 57 9.18 12.79 -40.40
C LEU A 57 8.25 11.74 -39.79
N ASN A 58 8.74 10.50 -39.61
CA ASN A 58 8.01 9.43 -38.93
C ASN A 58 7.76 9.77 -37.46
N ARG A 59 8.76 10.33 -36.75
CA ARG A 59 8.59 10.75 -35.36
C ARG A 59 7.58 11.89 -35.23
N ILE A 60 7.59 12.88 -36.14
CA ILE A 60 6.58 13.93 -36.20
C ILE A 60 5.18 13.33 -36.38
N GLN A 61 5.03 12.31 -37.23
CA GLN A 61 3.75 11.63 -37.41
C GLN A 61 3.29 10.90 -36.13
N GLN A 62 4.22 10.28 -35.39
CA GLN A 62 3.90 9.69 -34.08
C GLN A 62 3.47 10.75 -33.06
N LEU A 63 4.13 11.91 -33.03
CA LEU A 63 3.75 13.04 -32.18
C LEU A 63 2.35 13.58 -32.55
N GLN A 64 2.01 13.62 -33.84
CA GLN A 64 0.68 13.99 -34.32
C GLN A 64 -0.39 12.97 -33.92
N GLN A 65 -0.10 11.67 -34.06
CA GLN A 65 -0.99 10.58 -33.62
C GLN A 65 -1.22 10.59 -32.11
N ALA A 66 -0.19 10.97 -31.34
CA ALA A 66 -0.26 11.14 -29.88
C ALA A 66 -0.95 12.44 -29.45
N GLY A 67 -1.41 13.28 -30.40
CA GLY A 67 -2.05 14.56 -30.12
C GLY A 67 -1.11 15.65 -29.57
N ILE A 68 0.21 15.45 -29.66
CA ILE A 68 1.23 16.43 -29.22
C ILE A 68 1.39 17.55 -30.24
N LEU A 69 1.28 17.23 -31.54
CA LEU A 69 1.29 18.19 -32.64
C LEU A 69 -0.06 18.17 -33.36
N VAL A 70 -0.67 19.32 -33.56
CA VAL A 70 -1.95 19.44 -34.27
C VAL A 70 -1.71 19.81 -35.73
N THR A 71 -2.42 19.20 -36.68
CA THR A 71 -2.38 19.58 -38.10
C THR A 71 -3.35 20.71 -38.37
N ASP A 72 -2.86 21.77 -39.01
CA ASP A 72 -3.45 23.12 -39.15
C ASP A 72 -4.72 23.21 -40.05
N GLN A 73 -5.69 22.29 -39.92
CA GLN A 73 -6.95 22.32 -40.69
C GLN A 73 -8.24 22.34 -39.86
N ALA A 74 -8.17 22.28 -38.52
CA ALA A 74 -9.34 22.49 -37.66
C ALA A 74 -9.46 23.95 -37.14
N SER A 75 -8.48 24.80 -37.44
CA SER A 75 -8.26 26.14 -36.87
C SER A 75 -8.60 27.30 -37.82
N ALA A 76 -9.25 27.06 -38.96
CA ALA A 76 -9.67 28.17 -39.84
C ALA A 76 -10.71 29.12 -39.21
N ASN A 77 -11.26 28.79 -38.02
CA ASN A 77 -12.11 29.68 -37.23
C ASN A 77 -11.58 29.92 -35.79
N VAL A 78 -10.36 29.50 -35.46
CA VAL A 78 -9.73 29.81 -34.17
C VAL A 78 -8.35 30.33 -34.48
N THR A 79 -8.22 31.65 -34.49
CA THR A 79 -6.95 32.36 -34.53
C THR A 79 -5.99 31.68 -33.55
N VAL A 80 -4.80 31.30 -34.01
CA VAL A 80 -3.75 30.62 -33.23
C VAL A 80 -3.45 31.34 -31.90
N GLY A 81 -3.76 32.63 -31.81
CA GLY A 81 -3.79 33.40 -30.58
C GLY A 81 -4.98 33.17 -29.63
N ASN A 82 -5.78 32.09 -29.72
CA ASN A 82 -6.90 31.78 -28.79
C ASN A 82 -6.73 30.46 -28.00
N MET A 83 -5.91 29.49 -28.45
CA MET A 83 -5.65 28.25 -27.67
C MET A 83 -4.41 28.35 -26.79
N LEU A 84 -3.37 29.09 -27.21
CA LEU A 84 -2.23 29.43 -26.34
C LEU A 84 -2.59 30.53 -25.34
N THR A 85 -3.53 31.42 -25.68
CA THR A 85 -3.96 32.53 -24.79
C THR A 85 -5.02 32.14 -23.79
N SER A 86 -5.91 31.18 -24.07
CA SER A 86 -6.84 30.68 -23.04
C SER A 86 -6.12 29.91 -21.92
N ALA A 87 -4.96 29.30 -22.22
CA ALA A 87 -4.05 28.79 -21.21
C ALA A 87 -3.16 29.89 -20.60
N ALA A 88 -2.69 30.88 -21.37
CA ALA A 88 -1.88 31.98 -20.86
C ALA A 88 -2.67 32.94 -19.94
N GLU A 89 -3.98 33.12 -20.12
CA GLU A 89 -4.86 33.83 -19.19
C GLU A 89 -5.01 33.10 -17.84
N MET A 90 -4.64 31.81 -17.78
CA MET A 90 -4.67 30.98 -16.57
C MET A 90 -3.27 30.72 -15.97
N MET A 91 -2.20 31.28 -16.54
CA MET A 91 -0.85 31.19 -15.99
C MET A 91 -0.46 32.52 -15.30
N PRO A 92 0.07 32.50 -14.06
CA PRO A 92 0.63 33.71 -13.45
C PRO A 92 1.75 34.31 -14.32
N GLU A 93 1.99 35.62 -14.21
CA GLU A 93 2.98 36.38 -15.00
C GLU A 93 4.29 35.61 -15.19
N ILE A 94 4.68 35.39 -16.45
CA ILE A 94 6.00 34.87 -16.84
C ILE A 94 6.98 36.03 -16.76
N VAL A 95 8.00 35.96 -15.91
CA VAL A 95 9.04 37.00 -15.77
C VAL A 95 10.35 36.53 -16.41
N GLU A 96 11.14 37.52 -16.87
CA GLU A 96 12.35 37.45 -17.70
C GLU A 96 13.35 36.30 -17.45
N PRO A 97 14.12 35.91 -18.50
CA PRO A 97 15.00 34.74 -18.49
C PRO A 97 16.05 34.73 -17.38
N ILE A 98 16.51 33.52 -17.03
CA ILE A 98 17.65 33.31 -16.12
C ILE A 98 18.87 34.09 -16.65
N HIS A 99 19.18 35.20 -16.01
CA HIS A 99 20.42 35.94 -16.26
C HIS A 99 21.57 35.34 -15.45
N LEU A 100 22.74 35.24 -16.08
CA LEU A 100 24.02 34.90 -15.46
C LEU A 100 24.42 36.01 -14.46
N ALA A 101 23.86 36.00 -13.26
CA ALA A 101 24.31 36.83 -12.16
C ALA A 101 25.13 35.97 -11.18
N ALA A 102 26.20 36.55 -10.63
CA ALA A 102 27.10 35.86 -9.71
C ALA A 102 26.35 35.37 -8.47
N ILE A 103 26.13 34.05 -8.37
CA ILE A 103 25.53 33.41 -7.20
C ILE A 103 26.57 33.37 -6.09
N ASN A 104 26.17 33.81 -4.88
CA ASN A 104 27.02 33.75 -3.70
C ASN A 104 27.29 32.29 -3.29
N ASN A 105 28.51 32.06 -2.77
CA ASN A 105 29.12 30.79 -2.31
C ASN A 105 28.28 29.94 -1.32
N GLU A 106 27.14 29.39 -1.73
CA GLU A 106 26.57 28.21 -1.07
C GLU A 106 27.21 26.95 -1.63
N GLN A 107 27.56 26.02 -0.74
CA GLN A 107 28.14 24.73 -1.11
C GLN A 107 27.07 23.88 -1.81
N ILE A 108 27.08 23.87 -3.15
CA ILE A 108 26.17 23.05 -3.95
C ILE A 108 26.48 21.56 -3.65
N PRO A 109 25.47 20.75 -3.31
CA PRO A 109 25.67 19.32 -3.05
C PRO A 109 26.28 18.58 -4.25
N GLU A 110 27.20 17.65 -4.00
CA GLU A 110 27.87 16.87 -5.06
C GLU A 110 26.87 16.08 -5.93
N ALA A 111 25.81 15.54 -5.31
CA ALA A 111 24.75 14.81 -5.99
C ALA A 111 23.41 15.57 -5.94
N LEU A 112 22.81 15.73 -7.12
CA LEU A 112 21.58 16.49 -7.35
C LEU A 112 20.54 15.64 -8.06
N CYS A 113 19.27 15.96 -7.86
CA CYS A 113 18.15 15.42 -8.64
C CYS A 113 17.14 16.52 -9.00
N VAL A 114 16.22 16.20 -9.90
CA VAL A 114 15.08 17.08 -10.21
C VAL A 114 14.01 16.93 -9.11
N SER A 115 13.30 18.01 -8.77
CA SER A 115 12.16 17.98 -7.84
C SER A 115 11.08 17.00 -8.29
N ILE A 116 10.41 16.34 -7.33
CA ILE A 116 9.26 15.47 -7.64
C ILE A 116 8.06 16.24 -8.22
N HIS A 117 7.99 17.56 -8.04
CA HIS A 117 6.93 18.43 -8.57
C HIS A 117 7.29 19.06 -9.93
N PHE A 118 8.42 18.68 -10.52
CA PHE A 118 8.90 19.28 -11.75
C PHE A 118 7.96 19.04 -12.93
N ALA A 119 7.68 20.12 -13.65
CA ALA A 119 7.02 20.10 -14.95
C ALA A 119 7.63 21.16 -15.85
N ALA A 120 7.82 20.80 -17.13
CA ALA A 120 8.13 21.75 -18.17
C ALA A 120 6.89 21.95 -19.05
N VAL A 121 6.52 23.21 -19.29
CA VAL A 121 5.46 23.61 -20.21
C VAL A 121 6.08 24.21 -21.48
N ILE A 122 5.36 24.10 -22.59
CA ILE A 122 5.73 24.76 -23.85
C ILE A 122 4.97 26.08 -23.92
N THR A 123 5.70 27.16 -24.21
CA THR A 123 5.18 28.53 -24.35
C THR A 123 5.52 29.07 -25.74
N ALA A 124 4.98 30.23 -26.10
CA ALA A 124 5.34 30.91 -27.34
C ALA A 124 6.82 31.36 -27.38
N GLU A 125 7.47 31.48 -26.21
CA GLU A 125 8.84 31.97 -26.06
C GLU A 125 9.87 30.85 -25.80
N GLY A 126 9.44 29.59 -25.80
CA GLY A 126 10.29 28.44 -25.48
C GLY A 126 9.68 27.52 -24.43
N PHE A 127 10.50 26.85 -23.64
CA PHE A 127 10.03 26.07 -22.50
C PHE A 127 9.99 26.94 -21.25
N ALA A 128 9.14 26.60 -20.29
CA ALA A 128 9.17 27.18 -18.96
C ALA A 128 8.94 26.09 -17.91
N ALA A 129 9.53 26.25 -16.72
CA ALA A 129 9.29 25.38 -15.58
C ALA A 129 8.90 26.18 -14.34
N TRP A 130 8.08 25.59 -13.48
CA TRP A 130 7.69 26.22 -12.22
C TRP A 130 8.85 26.22 -11.22
N SER A 131 9.14 27.39 -10.65
CA SER A 131 9.99 27.51 -9.47
C SER A 131 9.11 27.75 -8.24
N ALA A 132 9.09 26.79 -7.32
CA ALA A 132 8.34 26.98 -6.09
C ALA A 132 9.04 27.98 -5.15
N LEU A 133 10.37 28.12 -5.23
CA LEU A 133 11.11 29.15 -4.49
C LEU A 133 10.62 30.55 -4.86
N GLN A 134 10.45 30.81 -6.15
CA GLN A 134 10.02 32.11 -6.66
C GLN A 134 8.50 32.24 -6.79
N GLN A 135 7.75 31.14 -6.63
CA GLN A 135 6.30 31.06 -6.85
C GLN A 135 5.87 31.56 -8.24
N GLN A 136 6.66 31.26 -9.28
CA GLN A 136 6.42 31.67 -10.67
C GLN A 136 7.04 30.71 -11.68
N TYR A 137 6.63 30.83 -12.95
CA TYR A 137 7.26 30.12 -14.06
C TYR A 137 8.53 30.84 -14.53
N ILE A 138 9.58 30.06 -14.77
CA ILE A 138 10.88 30.54 -15.27
C ILE A 138 11.10 29.99 -16.68
N THR A 139 11.41 30.86 -17.64
CA THR A 139 11.74 30.47 -19.02
C THR A 139 13.05 29.69 -19.05
N LEU A 140 13.02 28.53 -19.72
CA LEU A 140 14.12 27.60 -19.87
C LEU A 140 14.46 27.40 -21.36
N PRO A 141 15.65 27.82 -21.80
CA PRO A 141 16.23 27.37 -23.05
C PRO A 141 16.35 25.83 -23.10
N VAL A 142 16.28 25.25 -24.31
CA VAL A 142 16.17 23.78 -24.48
C VAL A 142 17.41 23.03 -23.97
N ASP A 143 18.60 23.60 -24.08
CA ASP A 143 19.85 23.09 -23.53
C ASP A 143 19.80 22.99 -21.99
N ARG A 144 19.25 24.00 -21.32
CA ARG A 144 19.05 23.98 -19.85
C ARG A 144 18.02 22.95 -19.42
N LEU A 145 16.94 22.77 -20.19
CA LEU A 145 15.96 21.71 -19.96
C LEU A 145 16.58 20.32 -20.12
N LEU A 146 17.41 20.10 -21.14
CA LEU A 146 18.12 18.84 -21.35
C LEU A 146 19.11 18.55 -20.21
N LEU A 147 19.83 19.58 -19.74
CA LEU A 147 20.74 19.45 -18.60
C LEU A 147 19.99 19.10 -17.32
N LEU A 148 18.86 19.75 -17.04
CA LEU A 148 17.97 19.42 -15.91
C LEU A 148 17.58 17.94 -15.93
N LEU A 149 17.11 17.44 -17.08
CA LEU A 149 16.65 16.06 -17.22
C LEU A 149 17.77 15.03 -17.03
N ALA A 150 19.03 15.40 -17.24
CA ALA A 150 20.16 14.51 -16.99
C ALA A 150 20.33 14.15 -15.49
N PHE A 151 19.77 14.97 -14.59
CA PHE A 151 19.73 14.72 -13.15
C PHE A 151 18.49 13.96 -12.68
N ALA A 152 17.60 13.50 -13.57
CA ALA A 152 16.33 12.87 -13.17
C ALA A 152 16.49 11.67 -12.22
N ASP A 153 17.54 10.86 -12.39
CA ASP A 153 17.80 9.67 -11.56
C ASP A 153 18.64 9.95 -10.30
N GLY A 154 18.98 11.22 -10.02
CA GLY A 154 19.90 11.58 -8.95
C GLY A 154 21.34 11.21 -9.27
N LYS A 155 22.13 12.20 -9.74
CA LYS A 155 23.51 11.97 -10.20
C LYS A 155 24.46 13.00 -9.62
N LYS A 156 25.75 12.63 -9.59
CA LYS A 156 26.82 13.57 -9.27
C LYS A 156 26.96 14.59 -10.40
N GLN A 157 27.25 15.84 -10.02
CA GLN A 157 27.51 16.91 -10.99
C GLN A 157 28.62 16.52 -11.98
N THR A 158 29.69 15.87 -11.50
CA THR A 158 30.81 15.43 -12.32
C THR A 158 30.41 14.47 -13.43
N ASP A 159 29.48 13.55 -13.12
CA ASP A 159 29.06 12.51 -14.05
C ASP A 159 28.18 13.10 -15.15
N VAL A 160 27.27 14.01 -14.79
CA VAL A 160 26.42 14.72 -15.76
C VAL A 160 27.25 15.64 -16.66
N ILE A 161 28.23 16.37 -16.10
CA ILE A 161 29.12 17.22 -16.89
C ILE A 161 29.94 16.38 -17.88
N ALA A 162 30.38 15.19 -17.49
CA ALA A 162 31.11 14.28 -18.38
C ALA A 162 30.22 13.69 -19.48
N ASP A 163 28.95 13.40 -19.20
CA ASP A 163 27.99 12.82 -20.15
C ASP A 163 27.43 13.85 -21.14
N LYS A 164 27.25 15.10 -20.71
CA LYS A 164 26.54 16.14 -21.47
C LYS A 164 27.45 17.24 -22.03
N THR A 165 28.71 16.93 -22.34
CA THR A 165 29.70 17.93 -22.83
C THR A 165 29.28 18.69 -24.07
N ALA A 166 28.33 18.17 -24.87
CA ALA A 166 27.80 18.84 -26.05
C ALA A 166 26.88 20.05 -25.73
N LEU A 167 26.42 20.19 -24.48
CA LEU A 167 25.49 21.26 -24.06
C LEU A 167 26.20 22.56 -23.61
N PHE A 168 27.52 22.58 -23.52
CA PHE A 168 28.29 23.72 -22.98
C PHE A 168 29.69 23.80 -23.60
N ASP A 169 30.27 24.99 -23.58
CA ASP A 169 31.60 25.28 -24.14
C ASP A 169 32.72 24.75 -23.23
N ASP A 170 32.56 24.84 -21.90
CA ASP A 170 33.52 24.36 -20.91
C ASP A 170 32.88 23.94 -19.57
N THR A 171 33.70 23.33 -18.69
CA THR A 171 33.29 22.80 -17.38
C THR A 171 32.93 23.90 -16.37
N GLN A 172 33.48 25.11 -16.53
CA GLN A 172 33.18 26.24 -15.64
C GLN A 172 31.80 26.81 -15.94
N GLN A 173 31.45 26.95 -17.23
CA GLN A 173 30.12 27.31 -17.68
C GLN A 173 29.08 26.29 -17.22
N ALA A 174 29.37 24.98 -17.37
CA ALA A 174 28.47 23.92 -16.90
C ALA A 174 28.17 24.02 -15.40
N SER A 175 29.20 24.26 -14.58
CA SER A 175 29.07 24.40 -13.13
C SER A 175 28.23 25.63 -12.74
N GLN A 176 28.37 26.74 -13.47
CA GLN A 176 27.58 27.96 -13.26
C GLN A 176 26.10 27.73 -13.60
N ILE A 177 25.82 27.04 -14.72
CA ILE A 177 24.44 26.70 -15.12
C ILE A 177 23.78 25.80 -14.06
N ILE A 178 24.50 24.80 -13.53
CA ILE A 178 24.01 23.92 -12.46
C ILE A 178 23.71 24.73 -11.18
N ALA A 179 24.59 25.66 -10.82
CA ALA A 179 24.37 26.56 -9.68
C ALA A 179 23.10 27.39 -9.82
N GLU A 180 22.83 27.92 -11.02
CA GLU A 180 21.63 28.69 -11.32
C GLU A 180 20.37 27.84 -11.23
N LEU A 181 20.39 26.63 -11.81
CA LEU A 181 19.26 25.70 -11.73
C LEU A 181 18.96 25.29 -10.28
N TYR A 182 20.00 25.11 -9.46
CA TYR A 182 19.87 24.84 -8.03
C TYR A 182 19.31 26.05 -7.26
N ALA A 183 19.85 27.25 -7.49
CA ALA A 183 19.40 28.48 -6.83
C ALA A 183 17.94 28.85 -7.18
N GLN A 184 17.44 28.42 -8.34
CA GLN A 184 16.03 28.59 -8.72
C GLN A 184 15.11 27.46 -8.20
N GLY A 185 15.65 26.48 -7.47
CA GLY A 185 14.89 25.32 -6.97
C GLY A 185 14.46 24.33 -8.05
N LEU A 186 15.06 24.37 -9.24
CA LEU A 186 14.79 23.41 -10.32
C LEU A 186 15.62 22.12 -10.16
N LEU A 187 16.79 22.24 -9.53
CA LEU A 187 17.57 21.12 -9.00
C LEU A 187 17.53 21.14 -7.48
N ILE A 188 17.49 19.96 -6.89
CA ILE A 188 17.51 19.74 -5.43
C ILE A 188 18.61 18.73 -5.07
N ARG A 189 18.93 18.62 -3.78
CA ARG A 189 19.86 17.59 -3.28
C ARG A 189 19.28 16.19 -3.54
N GLN A 190 20.12 15.24 -3.94
CA GLN A 190 19.70 13.84 -4.06
C GLN A 190 19.08 13.33 -2.74
N LYS A 191 17.89 12.71 -2.84
CA LYS A 191 17.19 12.11 -1.70
C LYS A 191 17.96 10.92 -1.14
N ARG A 192 17.93 10.74 0.19
CA ARG A 192 18.65 9.67 0.88
C ARG A 192 17.84 8.38 0.80
N ILE A 193 18.38 7.36 0.14
CA ILE A 193 17.83 6.00 0.24
C ILE A 193 18.24 5.45 1.61
N VAL A 194 17.27 5.20 2.48
CA VAL A 194 17.53 4.55 3.77
C VAL A 194 17.63 3.05 3.53
N HIS A 195 18.84 2.57 3.27
CA HIS A 195 19.15 1.17 3.47
C HIS A 195 19.49 0.98 4.95
N SER A 196 18.69 0.19 5.66
CA SER A 196 19.06 -0.29 6.99
C SER A 196 20.22 -1.27 6.84
N ASN A 197 21.45 -0.81 7.09
CA ASN A 197 22.59 -1.69 7.33
C ASN A 197 22.37 -2.39 8.67
N VAL A 198 22.11 -3.69 8.61
CA VAL A 198 22.07 -4.57 9.78
C VAL A 198 23.49 -5.09 9.97
N ASP A 199 24.27 -4.49 10.86
CA ASP A 199 25.49 -5.10 11.40
C ASP A 199 25.77 -4.59 12.83
N ASP A 200 25.43 -5.44 13.81
CA ASP A 200 26.25 -5.86 14.98
C ASP A 200 25.33 -6.44 16.08
N ILE A 201 25.32 -7.78 16.19
CA ILE A 201 24.63 -8.52 17.25
C ILE A 201 25.68 -9.18 18.16
N PRO A 202 25.70 -8.90 19.48
CA PRO A 202 26.63 -9.56 20.39
C PRO A 202 26.22 -11.02 20.64
N VAL A 203 27.23 -11.90 20.65
CA VAL A 203 27.09 -13.35 20.89
C VAL A 203 27.04 -13.63 22.39
N PHE A 204 25.92 -14.17 22.89
CA PHE A 204 25.90 -14.93 24.15
C PHE A 204 24.93 -16.11 24.10
N LYS A 205 25.31 -17.17 24.83
CA LYS A 205 24.79 -18.54 24.75
C LYS A 205 23.45 -18.73 25.49
N PRO A 206 22.51 -19.51 24.95
CA PRO A 206 21.38 -20.04 25.71
C PRO A 206 21.69 -21.42 26.32
N VAL A 207 21.18 -21.66 27.53
CA VAL A 207 20.98 -22.99 28.16
C VAL A 207 19.59 -22.86 28.82
N VAL A 208 18.61 -23.78 28.69
CA VAL A 208 18.59 -25.21 29.04
C VAL A 208 17.74 -25.99 28.03
N THR A 209 18.40 -26.90 27.33
CA THR A 209 17.94 -28.03 26.47
C THR A 209 16.59 -27.90 25.76
N LYS A 210 16.64 -27.23 24.60
CA LYS A 210 15.81 -27.57 23.43
C LYS A 210 16.21 -28.96 22.90
N PRO A 211 15.27 -29.76 22.35
CA PRO A 211 15.63 -30.99 21.64
C PRO A 211 16.64 -30.70 20.50
N ASP A 212 17.52 -31.64 20.21
CA ASP A 212 18.56 -31.53 19.17
C ASP A 212 17.90 -31.65 17.78
N VAL A 213 17.36 -30.53 17.28
CA VAL A 213 16.70 -30.44 15.98
C VAL A 213 17.66 -29.74 15.02
N ALA A 214 18.00 -30.41 13.91
CA ALA A 214 18.78 -29.78 12.85
C ALA A 214 18.06 -28.51 12.37
N THR A 215 18.73 -27.37 12.42
CA THR A 215 18.15 -26.07 12.08
C THR A 215 18.18 -25.78 10.57
N HIS A 216 19.02 -26.51 9.83
CA HIS A 216 19.15 -26.39 8.38
C HIS A 216 19.03 -27.76 7.72
N TRP A 217 18.28 -27.86 6.63
CA TRP A 217 18.11 -29.13 5.91
C TRP A 217 19.43 -29.68 5.35
N GLN A 218 20.42 -28.82 5.08
CA GLN A 218 21.75 -29.21 4.60
C GLN A 218 22.52 -30.07 5.62
N GLU A 219 22.18 -29.95 6.91
CA GLU A 219 22.81 -30.70 8.01
C GLU A 219 22.24 -32.13 8.13
N ILE A 220 21.06 -32.38 7.55
CA ILE A 220 20.34 -33.64 7.64
C ILE A 220 20.76 -34.56 6.50
N LYS A 221 21.26 -35.76 6.81
CA LYS A 221 21.55 -36.78 5.79
C LYS A 221 20.31 -37.65 5.53
N PRO A 222 20.00 -37.99 4.26
CA PRO A 222 18.95 -38.96 3.97
C PRO A 222 19.24 -40.31 4.65
N ASP A 223 18.29 -40.84 5.39
CA ASP A 223 18.43 -42.06 6.21
C ASP A 223 17.34 -43.12 5.91
N GLY A 224 16.58 -42.93 4.82
CA GLY A 224 15.54 -43.85 4.36
C GLY A 224 14.13 -43.51 4.87
N ARG A 225 14.01 -42.62 5.86
CA ARG A 225 12.72 -42.07 6.29
C ARG A 225 12.10 -41.19 5.20
N ILE A 226 10.77 -41.06 5.24
CA ILE A 226 9.99 -40.29 4.27
C ILE A 226 10.21 -38.79 4.55
N PRO A 227 10.72 -38.00 3.58
CA PRO A 227 10.90 -36.57 3.79
C PRO A 227 9.57 -35.82 3.78
N VAL A 228 9.49 -34.80 4.64
CA VAL A 228 8.33 -33.92 4.77
C VAL A 228 8.77 -32.49 4.48
N TYR A 229 8.20 -31.92 3.43
CA TYR A 229 8.51 -30.59 2.94
C TYR A 229 7.42 -29.61 3.37
N PHE A 230 7.79 -28.62 4.18
CA PHE A 230 6.92 -27.50 4.57
C PHE A 230 7.18 -26.36 3.59
N VAL A 231 6.18 -25.92 2.81
CA VAL A 231 6.40 -24.96 1.72
C VAL A 231 5.98 -23.54 2.14
N PRO A 232 6.91 -22.71 2.66
CA PRO A 232 6.62 -21.31 2.95
C PRO A 232 6.40 -20.51 1.67
N HIS A 233 5.51 -19.52 1.74
CA HIS A 233 5.16 -18.66 0.60
C HIS A 233 5.60 -17.20 0.76
N MET A 234 6.18 -16.83 1.91
CA MET A 234 6.67 -15.46 2.19
C MET A 234 8.12 -15.50 2.66
N GLU A 235 8.95 -14.64 2.09
CA GLU A 235 10.37 -14.49 2.45
C GLU A 235 10.54 -13.83 3.81
N ASN A 236 9.80 -12.74 4.04
CA ASN A 236 10.04 -11.84 5.17
C ASN A 236 9.24 -12.20 6.44
N HIS A 237 8.66 -13.40 6.52
CA HIS A 237 7.76 -13.82 7.61
C HIS A 237 8.10 -15.19 8.18
N LEU A 238 7.88 -15.36 9.48
CA LEU A 238 7.79 -16.70 10.07
C LEU A 238 6.46 -17.37 9.66
N PRO A 239 6.47 -18.55 9.01
CA PRO A 239 5.24 -19.21 8.57
C PRO A 239 4.54 -19.93 9.74
N LEU A 240 3.83 -19.18 10.59
CA LEU A 240 3.21 -19.70 11.82
C LEU A 240 2.41 -20.99 11.60
N ALA A 241 1.52 -21.03 10.60
CA ALA A 241 0.70 -22.21 10.31
C ALA A 241 1.56 -23.46 10.06
N LEU A 242 2.57 -23.37 9.19
CA LEU A 242 3.46 -24.50 8.89
C LEU A 242 4.35 -24.86 10.09
N GLY A 243 4.81 -23.88 10.87
CA GLY A 243 5.59 -24.13 12.08
C GLY A 243 4.79 -24.86 13.16
N VAL A 244 3.50 -24.53 13.30
CA VAL A 244 2.59 -25.24 14.21
C VAL A 244 2.39 -26.68 13.74
N LEU A 245 2.21 -26.93 12.42
CA LEU A 245 2.13 -28.30 11.89
C LEU A 245 3.45 -29.07 12.10
N PHE A 246 4.60 -28.43 11.91
CA PHE A 246 5.91 -29.02 12.18
C PHE A 246 6.00 -29.47 13.63
N SER A 247 5.64 -28.58 14.56
CA SER A 247 5.68 -28.83 15.99
C SER A 247 4.71 -29.94 16.41
N ALA A 248 3.52 -29.98 15.81
CA ALA A 248 2.54 -31.04 16.03
C ALA A 248 3.07 -32.42 15.60
N LEU A 249 3.62 -32.53 14.38
CA LEU A 249 4.19 -33.78 13.87
C LEU A 249 5.40 -34.24 14.69
N GLN A 250 6.26 -33.30 15.10
CA GLN A 250 7.46 -33.59 15.87
C GLN A 250 7.15 -34.17 17.26
N HIS A 251 6.11 -33.68 17.92
CA HIS A 251 5.80 -34.05 19.31
C HIS A 251 4.68 -35.09 19.42
N TYR A 252 4.07 -35.48 18.30
CA TYR A 252 3.01 -36.48 18.29
C TYR A 252 3.46 -37.78 18.95
N GLN A 253 2.75 -38.20 20.01
CA GLN A 253 3.06 -39.39 20.81
C GLN A 253 4.55 -39.52 21.17
N ASN A 254 5.17 -38.44 21.65
CA ASN A 254 6.61 -38.38 21.97
C ASN A 254 7.53 -38.64 20.75
N GLY A 255 7.11 -38.20 19.57
CA GLY A 255 7.91 -38.30 18.34
C GLY A 255 7.76 -39.62 17.59
N ALA A 256 6.68 -40.38 17.82
CA ALA A 256 6.44 -41.66 17.16
C ALA A 256 6.46 -41.56 15.61
N LEU A 257 6.02 -40.43 15.05
CA LEU A 257 6.08 -40.21 13.60
C LEU A 257 7.53 -40.06 13.09
N LEU A 258 8.46 -39.61 13.92
CA LEU A 258 9.86 -39.40 13.53
C LEU A 258 10.61 -40.71 13.27
N GLU A 259 10.06 -41.86 13.66
CA GLU A 259 10.60 -43.17 13.26
C GLU A 259 10.45 -43.42 11.75
N ARG A 260 9.41 -42.84 11.13
CA ARG A 260 9.07 -43.03 9.71
C ARG A 260 9.33 -41.80 8.85
N PHE A 261 9.27 -40.61 9.45
CA PHE A 261 9.35 -39.33 8.74
C PHE A 261 10.58 -38.54 9.16
N VAL A 262 11.16 -37.83 8.19
CA VAL A 262 12.19 -36.81 8.43
C VAL A 262 11.61 -35.44 8.06
N LEU A 263 11.45 -34.59 9.06
CA LEU A 263 10.92 -33.25 8.87
C LEU A 263 12.01 -32.34 8.30
N ILE A 264 11.80 -31.79 7.12
CA ILE A 264 12.79 -30.94 6.44
C ILE A 264 12.49 -29.48 6.79
N PRO A 265 13.32 -28.80 7.60
CA PRO A 265 13.13 -27.38 7.90
C PRO A 265 13.48 -26.58 6.64
N ILE A 266 12.47 -25.94 6.07
CA ILE A 266 12.59 -25.13 4.85
C ILE A 266 12.23 -23.71 5.21
N ASN A 267 13.20 -22.81 5.02
CA ASN A 267 12.95 -21.37 4.97
C ASN A 267 12.44 -21.02 3.57
N PHE A 268 12.11 -19.76 3.32
CA PHE A 268 11.68 -19.36 1.98
C PHE A 268 12.72 -19.74 0.91
N LEU A 269 12.26 -20.47 -0.12
CA LEU A 269 13.02 -20.86 -1.29
C LEU A 269 12.15 -20.63 -2.52
N ASN A 270 12.75 -20.11 -3.59
CA ASN A 270 12.05 -20.06 -4.88
C ASN A 270 11.73 -21.49 -5.37
N PRO A 271 10.67 -21.67 -6.18
CA PRO A 271 10.27 -23.01 -6.64
C PRO A 271 11.39 -23.86 -7.25
N ASN A 272 12.31 -23.25 -8.00
CA ASN A 272 13.45 -23.95 -8.57
C ASN A 272 14.46 -24.40 -7.52
N ASP A 273 14.69 -23.60 -6.49
CA ASP A 273 15.64 -23.90 -5.41
C ASP A 273 15.12 -25.01 -4.50
N LEU A 274 13.79 -25.05 -4.30
CA LEU A 274 13.11 -26.14 -3.61
C LEU A 274 13.37 -27.50 -4.30
N LEU A 275 13.28 -27.55 -5.63
CA LEU A 275 13.53 -28.76 -6.42
C LEU A 275 15.02 -29.11 -6.52
N ASN A 276 15.89 -28.11 -6.73
CA ASN A 276 17.33 -28.32 -6.93
C ASN A 276 18.12 -28.50 -5.63
N GLY A 277 17.58 -28.04 -4.50
CA GLY A 277 18.17 -28.13 -3.16
C GLY A 277 17.59 -29.30 -2.37
N PRO A 278 16.65 -29.07 -1.45
CA PRO A 278 16.17 -30.11 -0.53
C PRO A 278 15.57 -31.30 -1.27
N TYR A 279 14.76 -31.08 -2.31
CA TYR A 279 14.15 -32.21 -3.02
C TYR A 279 15.18 -33.08 -3.75
N ARG A 280 16.22 -32.49 -4.34
CA ARG A 280 17.32 -33.24 -4.96
C ARG A 280 18.07 -34.12 -3.95
N GLN A 281 18.14 -33.69 -2.69
CA GLN A 281 18.81 -34.42 -1.61
C GLN A 281 17.95 -35.55 -1.05
N PHE A 282 16.67 -35.30 -0.76
CA PHE A 282 15.82 -36.26 -0.04
C PHE A 282 14.85 -37.05 -0.94
N GLY A 283 14.54 -36.56 -2.13
CA GLY A 283 13.68 -37.25 -3.10
C GLY A 283 12.19 -37.18 -2.78
N PRO A 284 11.37 -38.14 -3.27
CA PRO A 284 9.93 -38.11 -3.13
C PRO A 284 9.46 -38.12 -1.67
N GLY A 285 8.45 -37.32 -1.35
CA GLY A 285 7.97 -37.17 0.02
C GLY A 285 6.56 -36.58 0.14
N VAL A 286 6.25 -36.11 1.34
CA VAL A 286 4.98 -35.45 1.66
C VAL A 286 5.20 -33.94 1.66
N TRP A 287 4.33 -33.20 0.96
CA TRP A 287 4.41 -31.76 0.79
C TRP A 287 3.22 -31.07 1.45
N LEU A 288 3.49 -30.12 2.34
CA LEU A 288 2.48 -29.39 3.10
C LEU A 288 2.38 -27.95 2.62
N PHE A 289 1.17 -27.57 2.20
CA PHE A 289 0.85 -26.23 1.71
C PHE A 289 -0.20 -25.55 2.59
N SER A 290 0.10 -24.35 3.05
CA SER A 290 -0.85 -23.47 3.75
C SER A 290 -1.42 -22.45 2.77
N ASN A 291 -2.66 -22.66 2.33
CA ASN A 291 -3.35 -21.84 1.35
C ASN A 291 -4.05 -20.65 2.01
N TYR A 292 -3.64 -19.46 1.59
CA TYR A 292 -4.31 -18.18 1.80
C TYR A 292 -4.68 -17.58 0.44
N MET A 293 -5.54 -16.57 0.40
CA MET A 293 -6.02 -15.96 -0.85
C MET A 293 -4.86 -15.45 -1.70
N TRP A 294 -3.77 -15.04 -1.06
CA TRP A 294 -2.55 -14.53 -1.70
C TRP A 294 -1.48 -15.61 -1.97
N SER A 295 -1.67 -16.85 -1.53
CA SER A 295 -0.67 -17.93 -1.69
C SER A 295 -1.16 -19.17 -2.43
N VAL A 296 -2.48 -19.36 -2.56
CA VAL A 296 -3.08 -20.57 -3.13
C VAL A 296 -2.59 -20.85 -4.55
N ASP A 297 -2.50 -19.84 -5.41
CA ASP A 297 -2.07 -20.04 -6.81
C ASP A 297 -0.61 -20.51 -6.89
N LEU A 298 0.28 -19.89 -6.12
CA LEU A 298 1.69 -20.29 -6.05
C LEU A 298 1.83 -21.71 -5.48
N ASN A 299 1.12 -22.02 -4.39
CA ASN A 299 1.12 -23.35 -3.79
C ASN A 299 0.64 -24.42 -4.79
N LEU A 300 -0.41 -24.14 -5.57
CA LEU A 300 -0.91 -25.04 -6.60
C LEU A 300 0.09 -25.26 -7.74
N GLN A 301 0.78 -24.19 -8.17
CA GLN A 301 1.85 -24.31 -9.18
C GLN A 301 3.00 -25.18 -8.69
N ILE A 302 3.47 -24.98 -7.46
CA ILE A 302 4.52 -25.81 -6.85
C ILE A 302 4.04 -27.26 -6.73
N SER A 303 2.83 -27.47 -6.20
CA SER A 303 2.18 -28.79 -6.08
C SER A 303 2.10 -29.52 -7.43
N GLN A 304 1.77 -28.81 -8.50
CA GLN A 304 1.77 -29.36 -9.86
C GLN A 304 3.18 -29.73 -10.34
N ALA A 305 4.16 -28.86 -10.13
CA ALA A 305 5.54 -29.11 -10.54
C ALA A 305 6.16 -30.33 -9.84
N VAL A 306 5.95 -30.49 -8.52
CA VAL A 306 6.47 -31.64 -7.76
C VAL A 306 5.81 -32.95 -8.22
N LYS A 307 4.52 -32.93 -8.54
CA LYS A 307 3.79 -34.12 -9.06
C LYS A 307 4.18 -34.47 -10.49
N GLN A 308 4.49 -33.48 -11.33
CA GLN A 308 5.01 -33.69 -12.68
C GLN A 308 6.42 -34.29 -12.66
N HIS A 309 7.24 -33.86 -11.70
CA HIS A 309 8.58 -34.41 -11.53
C HIS A 309 8.56 -35.85 -11.01
N ASN A 310 7.71 -36.12 -10.01
CA ASN A 310 7.43 -37.48 -9.57
C ASN A 310 6.01 -37.60 -9.00
N SER A 311 5.19 -38.46 -9.61
CA SER A 311 3.80 -38.67 -9.22
C SER A 311 3.62 -39.35 -7.87
N THR A 312 4.69 -39.97 -7.31
CA THR A 312 4.68 -40.58 -5.98
C THR A 312 4.76 -39.55 -4.85
N ASN A 313 5.00 -38.27 -5.13
CA ASN A 313 4.87 -37.22 -4.12
C ASN A 313 3.42 -37.14 -3.64
N LEU A 314 3.23 -37.00 -2.33
CA LEU A 314 1.92 -36.73 -1.72
C LEU A 314 1.81 -35.25 -1.37
N THR A 315 0.74 -34.60 -1.78
CA THR A 315 0.50 -33.18 -1.47
C THR A 315 -0.72 -33.01 -0.57
N ILE A 316 -0.55 -32.20 0.47
CA ILE A 316 -1.59 -31.91 1.44
C ILE A 316 -1.75 -30.39 1.49
N HIS A 317 -2.97 -29.94 1.21
CA HIS A 317 -3.32 -28.52 1.17
C HIS A 317 -4.29 -28.21 2.32
N GLY A 318 -3.97 -27.23 3.15
CA GLY A 318 -4.83 -26.73 4.23
C GLY A 318 -4.88 -25.21 4.25
N GLY A 319 -5.42 -24.61 5.31
CA GLY A 319 -5.52 -23.15 5.46
C GLY A 319 -6.86 -22.57 5.00
N PRO A 320 -7.13 -21.30 5.33
CA PRO A 320 -8.45 -20.67 5.20
C PRO A 320 -8.96 -20.55 3.75
N SER A 321 -8.07 -20.66 2.76
CA SER A 321 -8.46 -20.60 1.34
C SER A 321 -8.61 -21.97 0.68
N THR A 322 -8.44 -23.06 1.42
CA THR A 322 -8.83 -24.40 0.96
C THR A 322 -10.35 -24.56 1.16
N PRO A 323 -11.15 -24.77 0.09
CA PRO A 323 -12.60 -24.78 0.20
C PRO A 323 -13.13 -25.92 1.08
N ASP A 324 -14.04 -25.60 2.00
CA ASP A 324 -14.65 -26.54 2.95
C ASP A 324 -15.99 -27.10 2.46
N TYR A 325 -16.80 -26.29 1.75
CA TYR A 325 -18.07 -26.73 1.20
C TYR A 325 -17.87 -27.94 0.27
N PRO A 326 -18.60 -29.06 0.47
CA PRO A 326 -18.29 -30.32 -0.22
C PRO A 326 -18.20 -30.22 -1.74
N GLN A 327 -19.12 -29.49 -2.38
CA GLN A 327 -19.12 -29.31 -3.83
C GLN A 327 -17.97 -28.39 -4.29
N ALA A 328 -17.74 -27.27 -3.60
CA ALA A 328 -16.63 -26.36 -3.92
C ALA A 328 -15.26 -27.04 -3.76
N CYS A 329 -15.10 -27.84 -2.70
CA CYS A 329 -13.90 -28.63 -2.47
C CYS A 329 -13.70 -29.69 -3.55
N LYS A 330 -14.79 -30.38 -3.94
CA LYS A 330 -14.76 -31.36 -5.03
C LYS A 330 -14.31 -30.71 -6.34
N ASP A 331 -14.87 -29.56 -6.69
CA ASP A 331 -14.52 -28.83 -7.91
C ASP A 331 -13.06 -28.32 -7.86
N PHE A 332 -12.63 -27.79 -6.72
CA PHE A 332 -11.24 -27.39 -6.46
C PHE A 332 -10.27 -28.54 -6.70
N MET A 333 -10.53 -29.72 -6.11
CA MET A 333 -9.68 -30.89 -6.31
C MET A 333 -9.84 -31.48 -7.72
N GLN A 334 -10.98 -31.40 -8.39
CA GLN A 334 -11.11 -31.89 -9.76
C GLN A 334 -10.27 -31.08 -10.75
N THR A 335 -10.26 -29.75 -10.59
CA THR A 335 -9.44 -28.81 -11.36
C THR A 335 -7.96 -28.98 -11.02
N ASN A 336 -7.62 -29.09 -9.73
CA ASN A 336 -6.25 -29.17 -9.26
C ASN A 336 -5.83 -30.61 -8.96
N ARG A 337 -5.54 -31.37 -10.01
CA ARG A 337 -5.17 -32.81 -9.92
C ARG A 337 -3.94 -33.09 -9.06
N SER A 338 -3.10 -32.10 -8.83
CA SER A 338 -1.93 -32.18 -7.98
C SER A 338 -2.26 -32.32 -6.49
N VAL A 339 -3.43 -31.86 -6.03
CA VAL A 339 -3.89 -31.94 -4.63
C VAL A 339 -4.35 -33.36 -4.32
N ASP A 340 -3.67 -34.07 -3.42
CA ASP A 340 -4.07 -35.42 -2.98
C ASP A 340 -5.04 -35.38 -1.80
N ILE A 341 -4.76 -34.52 -0.81
CA ILE A 341 -5.56 -34.33 0.40
C ILE A 341 -5.78 -32.83 0.65
N ALA A 342 -7.02 -32.44 0.93
CA ALA A 342 -7.43 -31.12 1.38
C ALA A 342 -7.88 -31.19 2.85
N VAL A 343 -7.34 -30.33 3.70
CA VAL A 343 -7.65 -30.25 5.14
C VAL A 343 -8.50 -29.03 5.42
N HIS A 344 -9.59 -29.23 6.17
CA HIS A 344 -10.60 -28.22 6.45
C HIS A 344 -10.52 -27.76 7.92
N GLY A 345 -10.46 -26.44 8.13
CA GLY A 345 -10.37 -25.84 9.47
C GLY A 345 -8.99 -26.00 10.11
N GLU A 346 -8.97 -26.35 11.41
CA GLU A 346 -7.74 -26.55 12.19
C GLU A 346 -7.01 -27.84 11.77
N GLY A 347 -5.78 -27.69 11.27
CA GLY A 347 -5.02 -28.78 10.67
C GLY A 347 -4.15 -29.57 11.64
N GLU A 348 -3.95 -29.10 12.87
CA GLU A 348 -2.94 -29.62 13.80
C GLU A 348 -3.18 -31.07 14.23
N VAL A 349 -4.45 -31.44 14.46
CA VAL A 349 -4.82 -32.82 14.80
C VAL A 349 -4.96 -33.66 13.53
N ALA A 350 -5.62 -33.12 12.50
CA ALA A 350 -5.84 -33.82 11.24
C ALA A 350 -4.52 -34.23 10.57
N ILE A 351 -3.48 -33.38 10.64
CA ILE A 351 -2.19 -33.70 10.02
C ILE A 351 -1.52 -34.90 10.68
N ALA A 352 -1.60 -35.05 12.00
CA ALA A 352 -1.01 -36.19 12.69
C ALA A 352 -1.74 -37.50 12.33
N GLU A 353 -3.08 -37.47 12.33
CA GLU A 353 -3.91 -38.61 11.94
C GLU A 353 -3.68 -38.99 10.46
N ILE A 354 -3.55 -38.02 9.54
CA ILE A 354 -3.18 -38.30 8.14
C ILE A 354 -1.84 -39.03 8.07
N PHE A 355 -0.83 -38.57 8.81
CA PHE A 355 0.51 -39.16 8.81
C PHE A 355 0.56 -40.56 9.41
N GLU A 356 -0.38 -40.94 10.28
CA GLU A 356 -0.54 -42.33 10.71
C GLU A 356 -0.88 -43.25 9.54
N THR A 357 -1.67 -42.78 8.59
CA THR A 357 -2.11 -43.56 7.41
C THR A 357 -1.06 -43.64 6.29
N ILE A 358 -0.06 -42.75 6.30
CA ILE A 358 0.96 -42.68 5.24
C ILE A 358 2.05 -43.74 5.47
N SER A 359 2.37 -44.48 4.41
CA SER A 359 3.44 -45.48 4.41
C SER A 359 4.00 -45.69 3.00
N LYS A 360 5.12 -46.42 2.91
CA LYS A 360 5.61 -46.96 1.64
C LYS A 360 5.14 -48.39 1.47
N ASN A 361 4.66 -48.73 0.27
CA ASN A 361 4.35 -50.10 -0.07
C ASN A 361 5.64 -50.93 -0.29
N PRO A 362 5.57 -52.27 -0.50
CA PRO A 362 6.75 -53.10 -0.75
C PRO A 362 7.59 -52.72 -1.99
N GLN A 363 7.06 -51.87 -2.88
CA GLN A 363 7.76 -51.33 -4.04
C GLN A 363 8.38 -49.95 -3.75
N GLU A 364 8.46 -49.54 -2.47
CA GLU A 364 8.96 -48.24 -2.01
C GLU A 364 8.14 -47.04 -2.53
N ILE A 365 6.91 -47.28 -2.99
CA ILE A 365 6.02 -46.21 -3.47
C ILE A 365 5.26 -45.64 -2.28
N LEU A 366 5.36 -44.32 -2.12
CA LEU A 366 4.67 -43.56 -1.09
C LEU A 366 3.16 -43.52 -1.38
N GLY A 367 2.34 -43.79 -0.36
CA GLY A 367 0.89 -43.74 -0.42
C GLY A 367 0.26 -43.63 0.98
N PHE A 368 -1.05 -43.77 1.05
CA PHE A 368 -1.81 -43.81 2.29
C PHE A 368 -2.80 -44.99 2.29
N ASP A 369 -3.20 -45.44 3.47
CA ASP A 369 -4.28 -46.41 3.64
C ASP A 369 -5.65 -45.72 3.44
N ASP A 370 -6.30 -46.00 2.31
CA ASP A 370 -7.61 -45.42 1.95
C ASP A 370 -8.70 -45.66 3.02
N PHE A 371 -8.70 -46.80 3.71
CA PHE A 371 -9.71 -47.10 4.74
C PHE A 371 -9.39 -46.39 6.05
N ALA A 372 -8.14 -46.35 6.47
CA ALA A 372 -7.76 -45.58 7.65
C ALA A 372 -8.02 -44.08 7.44
N LEU A 373 -7.79 -43.58 6.22
CA LEU A 373 -7.98 -42.17 5.88
C LEU A 373 -9.47 -41.76 5.89
N THR A 374 -10.42 -42.69 5.68
CA THR A 374 -11.86 -42.36 5.82
C THR A 374 -12.28 -42.06 7.26
N GLU A 375 -11.52 -42.51 8.26
CA GLU A 375 -11.79 -42.24 9.68
C GLU A 375 -11.27 -40.86 10.14
N VAL A 376 -10.38 -40.23 9.35
CA VAL A 376 -9.86 -38.90 9.64
C VAL A 376 -10.94 -37.86 9.36
N THR A 377 -11.33 -37.11 10.38
CA THR A 377 -12.36 -36.06 10.25
C THR A 377 -11.79 -34.75 9.70
N GLY A 378 -12.60 -34.00 8.95
CA GLY A 378 -12.29 -32.68 8.44
C GLY A 378 -11.38 -32.68 7.21
N ILE A 379 -11.47 -33.68 6.34
CA ILE A 379 -10.64 -33.76 5.13
C ILE A 379 -11.46 -34.12 3.89
N SER A 380 -10.95 -33.73 2.73
CA SER A 380 -11.30 -34.33 1.44
C SER A 380 -10.07 -34.97 0.84
N PHE A 381 -10.18 -36.16 0.24
CA PHE A 381 -9.03 -36.81 -0.39
C PHE A 381 -9.41 -37.58 -1.64
N ARG A 382 -8.42 -37.81 -2.50
CA ARG A 382 -8.58 -38.72 -3.65
C ARG A 382 -8.47 -40.16 -3.19
N ASN A 383 -9.58 -40.87 -3.26
CA ASN A 383 -9.61 -42.27 -2.91
C ASN A 383 -9.22 -43.12 -4.14
N GLN A 384 -8.17 -43.93 -3.98
CA GLN A 384 -7.63 -44.76 -5.06
C GLN A 384 -8.55 -45.95 -5.37
N LEU A 385 -9.29 -46.45 -4.38
CA LEU A 385 -10.21 -47.58 -4.54
C LEU A 385 -11.47 -47.18 -5.31
N SER A 386 -12.04 -46.01 -5.00
CA SER A 386 -13.27 -45.52 -5.64
C SER A 386 -13.02 -44.67 -6.89
N GLN A 387 -11.76 -44.34 -7.19
CA GLN A 387 -11.37 -43.42 -8.27
C GLN A 387 -12.13 -42.07 -8.20
N GLY A 388 -12.39 -41.60 -6.97
CA GLY A 388 -13.24 -40.46 -6.68
C GLY A 388 -12.69 -39.59 -5.55
N ILE A 389 -13.39 -38.50 -5.26
CA ILE A 389 -13.09 -37.65 -4.10
C ILE A 389 -14.03 -38.06 -2.97
N VAL A 390 -13.47 -38.37 -1.82
CA VAL A 390 -14.19 -38.65 -0.58
C VAL A 390 -14.08 -37.43 0.32
N HIS A 391 -15.20 -37.00 0.91
CA HIS A 391 -15.27 -35.94 1.90
C HIS A 391 -15.72 -36.56 3.22
N THR A 392 -14.91 -36.42 4.27
CA THR A 392 -15.19 -37.01 5.58
C THR A 392 -16.06 -36.10 6.43
N ALA A 393 -16.53 -36.59 7.58
CA ALA A 393 -17.30 -35.77 8.51
C ALA A 393 -16.48 -34.57 8.99
N GLY A 394 -17.13 -33.41 9.16
CA GLY A 394 -16.47 -32.20 9.65
C GLY A 394 -15.84 -32.39 11.04
N ARG A 395 -14.71 -31.70 11.28
CA ARG A 395 -13.98 -31.77 12.55
C ARG A 395 -14.50 -30.75 13.55
N THR A 396 -14.65 -31.17 14.80
CA THR A 396 -14.90 -30.23 15.90
C THR A 396 -13.61 -29.50 16.25
N ARG A 397 -13.69 -28.18 16.38
CA ARG A 397 -12.57 -27.32 16.77
C ARG A 397 -11.93 -27.76 18.10
N MET A 398 -10.61 -27.63 18.20
CA MET A 398 -9.85 -27.96 19.41
C MET A 398 -10.37 -27.18 20.63
N LYS A 399 -10.55 -27.89 21.75
CA LYS A 399 -10.98 -27.26 23.01
C LYS A 399 -9.83 -26.58 23.73
N GLU A 400 -8.66 -27.19 23.68
CA GLU A 400 -7.43 -26.74 24.34
C GLU A 400 -6.40 -26.48 23.25
N VAL A 401 -5.92 -25.24 23.14
CA VAL A 401 -5.00 -24.83 22.08
C VAL A 401 -3.53 -25.03 22.48
N ASP A 402 -3.25 -25.09 23.79
CA ASP A 402 -1.90 -25.26 24.33
C ASP A 402 -1.35 -26.69 24.20
N VAL A 403 -2.19 -27.66 23.82
CA VAL A 403 -1.75 -29.04 23.56
C VAL A 403 -0.82 -29.13 22.35
N ILE A 404 -0.87 -28.14 21.45
CA ILE A 404 0.04 -28.06 20.31
C ILE A 404 1.25 -27.22 20.71
N PRO A 405 2.48 -27.77 20.67
CA PRO A 405 3.68 -27.03 21.01
C PRO A 405 3.89 -25.81 20.12
N SER A 406 4.47 -24.76 20.70
CA SER A 406 4.80 -23.55 19.98
C SER A 406 6.02 -23.73 19.06
N PRO A 407 5.97 -23.31 17.78
CA PRO A 407 7.15 -23.33 16.91
C PRO A 407 8.30 -22.41 17.36
N TYR A 408 7.99 -21.37 18.13
CA TYR A 408 8.99 -20.50 18.75
C TYR A 408 9.76 -21.24 19.85
N LEU A 409 9.03 -21.97 20.69
CA LEU A 409 9.59 -22.64 21.87
C LEU A 409 10.16 -24.03 21.54
N SER A 410 9.63 -24.70 20.52
CA SER A 410 10.14 -25.99 20.02
C SER A 410 11.43 -25.86 19.20
N GLY A 411 11.83 -24.63 18.85
CA GLY A 411 13.06 -24.34 18.13
C GLY A 411 12.95 -24.39 16.60
N TYR A 412 11.75 -24.63 16.04
CA TYR A 412 11.56 -24.62 14.58
C TYR A 412 12.00 -23.30 13.93
N PHE A 413 11.66 -22.17 14.56
CA PHE A 413 12.02 -20.86 14.02
C PHE A 413 13.47 -20.43 14.28
N ASP A 414 14.24 -21.18 15.08
CA ASP A 414 15.64 -20.81 15.38
C ASP A 414 16.52 -20.84 14.11
N GLY A 415 16.21 -21.72 13.14
CA GLY A 415 16.92 -21.80 11.85
C GLY A 415 16.69 -20.59 10.91
N TYR A 416 15.73 -19.72 11.23
CA TYR A 416 15.52 -18.47 10.49
C TYR A 416 16.57 -17.42 10.87
N GLY A 417 17.17 -17.51 12.06
CA GLY A 417 18.29 -16.65 12.49
C GLY A 417 17.97 -15.16 12.46
N GLY A 418 16.71 -14.77 12.74
CA GLY A 418 16.29 -13.37 12.70
C GLY A 418 16.24 -12.73 11.30
N ARG A 419 16.37 -13.52 10.22
CA ARG A 419 16.40 -13.03 8.82
C ARG A 419 15.04 -12.62 8.25
N VAL A 420 14.03 -12.46 9.10
CA VAL A 420 12.67 -12.11 8.69
C VAL A 420 12.30 -10.78 9.32
N GLU A 421 11.51 -9.99 8.59
CA GLU A 421 11.07 -8.69 9.09
C GLU A 421 9.94 -8.83 10.10
N ALA A 422 9.13 -9.88 9.98
CA ALA A 422 7.89 -10.05 10.74
C ALA A 422 7.74 -11.44 11.38
N ALA A 423 7.33 -11.45 12.64
CA ALA A 423 6.89 -12.63 13.38
C ALA A 423 5.37 -12.58 13.59
N ILE A 424 4.69 -13.71 13.39
CA ILE A 424 3.24 -13.83 13.57
C ILE A 424 2.97 -14.64 14.84
N ILE A 425 2.23 -14.07 15.79
CA ILE A 425 1.80 -14.74 17.02
C ILE A 425 0.29 -14.80 17.12
N GLU A 426 -0.21 -15.76 17.88
CA GLU A 426 -1.63 -15.88 18.20
C GLU A 426 -1.75 -15.95 19.72
N THR A 427 -2.43 -14.97 20.34
CA THR A 427 -2.68 -14.99 21.79
C THR A 427 -4.03 -15.62 22.10
N ASN A 428 -4.94 -15.58 21.13
CA ASN A 428 -6.20 -16.29 21.16
C ASN A 428 -6.69 -16.64 19.74
N ARG A 429 -7.49 -17.69 19.64
CA ARG A 429 -8.03 -18.20 18.38
C ARG A 429 -9.56 -18.08 18.32
N GLY A 430 -10.04 -17.55 17.21
CA GLY A 430 -11.46 -17.44 16.86
C GLY A 430 -12.07 -16.06 17.10
N CYS A 431 -13.31 -15.88 16.65
CA CYS A 431 -14.04 -14.61 16.72
C CYS A 431 -15.48 -14.85 17.19
N PRO A 432 -16.03 -14.03 18.12
CA PRO A 432 -17.40 -14.18 18.57
C PRO A 432 -18.45 -13.58 17.61
N TYR A 433 -18.02 -12.93 16.52
CA TYR A 433 -18.90 -12.23 15.58
C TYR A 433 -19.26 -13.12 14.39
N GLY A 434 -20.49 -12.96 13.86
CA GLY A 434 -21.04 -13.77 12.77
C GLY A 434 -21.07 -13.08 11.41
N CYS A 435 -20.12 -12.17 11.15
CA CYS A 435 -20.05 -11.41 9.90
C CYS A 435 -20.00 -12.34 8.67
N THR A 436 -20.88 -12.13 7.69
CA THR A 436 -21.03 -13.07 6.56
C THR A 436 -19.84 -13.07 5.61
N PHE A 437 -19.10 -11.97 5.50
CA PHE A 437 -17.90 -11.89 4.64
C PHE A 437 -16.64 -12.50 5.27
N CYS A 438 -16.71 -12.96 6.53
CA CYS A 438 -15.51 -13.26 7.32
C CYS A 438 -15.37 -14.75 7.60
N ASP A 439 -14.18 -15.30 7.30
CA ASP A 439 -13.87 -16.71 7.57
C ASP A 439 -13.70 -17.02 9.09
N TRP A 440 -13.16 -16.07 9.86
CA TRP A 440 -13.06 -16.22 11.32
C TRP A 440 -14.43 -16.39 12.00
N GLY A 441 -15.49 -15.81 11.41
CA GLY A 441 -16.85 -15.81 11.94
C GLY A 441 -17.73 -16.96 11.44
N SER A 442 -17.46 -17.53 10.24
CA SER A 442 -18.17 -18.71 9.69
C SER A 442 -18.05 -19.94 10.57
N ALA A 443 -17.03 -20.01 11.41
CA ALA A 443 -16.92 -21.02 12.46
C ALA A 443 -18.07 -20.95 13.50
N THR A 444 -19.06 -20.07 13.32
CA THR A 444 -20.41 -20.00 13.90
C THR A 444 -20.51 -20.34 15.40
N ASN A 445 -20.71 -19.31 16.23
CA ASN A 445 -21.07 -19.41 17.67
C ASN A 445 -20.01 -19.99 18.61
N GLN A 446 -18.73 -19.95 18.24
CA GLN A 446 -17.69 -20.61 19.03
C GLN A 446 -16.95 -19.68 19.98
N LYS A 447 -16.85 -20.12 21.23
CA LYS A 447 -16.09 -19.47 22.30
C LYS A 447 -14.64 -19.25 21.84
N VAL A 448 -14.12 -18.05 22.04
CA VAL A 448 -12.71 -17.73 21.79
C VAL A 448 -11.83 -18.54 22.74
N ARG A 449 -10.79 -19.19 22.21
CA ARG A 449 -9.84 -19.98 22.98
C ARG A 449 -8.57 -19.16 23.17
N LYS A 450 -8.07 -19.08 24.40
CA LYS A 450 -6.89 -18.29 24.73
C LYS A 450 -5.73 -19.25 24.94
N PHE A 451 -4.57 -18.91 24.39
CA PHE A 451 -3.33 -19.59 24.74
C PHE A 451 -2.92 -19.24 26.17
N ASP A 452 -2.12 -20.11 26.79
CA ASP A 452 -1.55 -19.84 28.10
C ASP A 452 -0.77 -18.52 28.08
N MET A 453 -0.86 -17.77 29.19
CA MET A 453 -0.22 -16.44 29.27
C MET A 453 1.30 -16.54 29.26
N GLU A 454 1.87 -17.52 29.96
CA GLU A 454 3.32 -17.66 30.05
C GLU A 454 3.90 -18.15 28.72
N ARG A 455 3.19 -19.02 27.99
CA ARG A 455 3.52 -19.35 26.60
C ARG A 455 3.60 -18.08 25.74
N VAL A 456 2.56 -17.25 25.74
CA VAL A 456 2.51 -16.02 24.92
C VAL A 456 3.67 -15.09 25.26
N LYS A 457 3.97 -14.89 26.54
CA LYS A 457 5.13 -14.08 26.97
C LYS A 457 6.45 -14.65 26.47
N GLN A 458 6.65 -15.96 26.55
CA GLN A 458 7.87 -16.60 26.06
C GLN A 458 8.03 -16.49 24.53
N GLU A 459 6.93 -16.55 23.77
CA GLU A 459 6.95 -16.28 22.33
C GLU A 459 7.35 -14.82 22.04
N ILE A 460 6.81 -13.86 22.81
CA ILE A 460 7.18 -12.44 22.71
C ILE A 460 8.65 -12.21 23.08
N ASP A 461 9.13 -12.86 24.15
CA ASP A 461 10.55 -12.80 24.56
C ASP A 461 11.46 -13.32 23.45
N TRP A 462 11.08 -14.43 22.80
CA TRP A 462 11.83 -14.98 21.68
C TRP A 462 11.92 -13.96 20.52
N ILE A 463 10.83 -13.26 20.21
CA ILE A 463 10.78 -12.25 19.14
C ILE A 463 11.74 -11.08 19.44
N GLY A 464 11.72 -10.57 20.68
CA GLY A 464 12.64 -9.51 21.11
C GLY A 464 14.10 -9.94 21.08
N GLN A 465 14.40 -11.14 21.60
CA GLN A 465 15.76 -11.71 21.60
C GLN A 465 16.32 -11.90 20.19
N ASN A 466 15.48 -12.28 19.23
CA ASN A 466 15.85 -12.48 17.84
C ASN A 466 15.75 -11.21 16.99
N LYS A 467 15.53 -10.05 17.61
CA LYS A 467 15.55 -8.71 16.97
C LYS A 467 14.59 -8.58 15.79
N ILE A 468 13.42 -9.22 15.86
CA ILE A 468 12.42 -9.11 14.80
C ILE A 468 11.74 -7.74 14.86
N LYS A 469 11.69 -7.04 13.72
CA LYS A 469 11.22 -5.65 13.63
C LYS A 469 9.71 -5.54 13.87
N VAL A 470 8.93 -6.41 13.24
CA VAL A 470 7.46 -6.34 13.22
C VAL A 470 6.86 -7.54 13.93
N MET A 471 5.92 -7.30 14.83
CA MET A 471 5.12 -8.34 15.47
C MET A 471 3.67 -8.25 15.01
N TRP A 472 3.20 -9.30 14.35
CA TRP A 472 1.81 -9.47 13.93
C TRP A 472 1.04 -10.30 14.94
N ILE A 473 0.05 -9.71 15.60
CA ILE A 473 -0.87 -10.46 16.45
C ILE A 473 -2.07 -10.87 15.59
N ALA A 474 -2.11 -12.13 15.19
CA ALA A 474 -3.12 -12.72 14.30
C ALA A 474 -4.49 -12.95 14.97
N ASP A 475 -4.70 -12.38 16.16
CA ASP A 475 -5.98 -12.42 16.85
C ASP A 475 -7.04 -11.64 16.06
N ALA A 476 -8.28 -12.14 16.05
CA ALA A 476 -9.37 -11.46 15.37
C ALA A 476 -9.81 -10.16 16.10
N ASN A 477 -9.56 -10.04 17.42
CA ASN A 477 -10.04 -8.95 18.27
C ASN A 477 -9.11 -8.68 19.48
N PHE A 478 -7.93 -8.12 19.24
CA PHE A 478 -7.00 -7.72 20.30
C PHE A 478 -7.56 -6.55 21.13
N GLY A 479 -7.45 -6.60 22.46
CA GLY A 479 -8.07 -5.65 23.39
C GLY A 479 -9.48 -6.03 23.86
N MET A 480 -9.93 -7.24 23.54
CA MET A 480 -11.21 -7.79 24.03
C MET A 480 -11.12 -8.18 25.51
N TYR A 481 -9.94 -8.55 26.00
CA TYR A 481 -9.73 -9.06 27.36
C TYR A 481 -8.76 -8.20 28.17
N GLU A 482 -8.89 -8.22 29.50
CA GLU A 482 -7.93 -7.54 30.41
C GLU A 482 -6.50 -8.01 30.19
N ARG A 483 -6.33 -9.31 29.91
CA ARG A 483 -5.02 -9.91 29.64
C ARG A 483 -4.29 -9.30 28.44
N ASP A 484 -5.02 -8.66 27.52
CA ASP A 484 -4.44 -8.04 26.33
C ASP A 484 -3.65 -6.77 26.69
N ILE A 485 -4.05 -6.09 27.78
CA ILE A 485 -3.28 -5.00 28.39
C ILE A 485 -1.97 -5.55 28.96
N ASP A 486 -2.01 -6.68 29.67
CA ASP A 486 -0.79 -7.31 30.21
C ASP A 486 0.17 -7.74 29.10
N ILE A 487 -0.37 -8.26 27.99
CA ILE A 487 0.42 -8.59 26.79
C ILE A 487 1.05 -7.32 26.22
N ALA A 488 0.29 -6.24 26.06
CA ALA A 488 0.83 -4.97 25.56
C ALA A 488 1.97 -4.43 26.45
N ARG A 489 1.80 -4.49 27.78
CA ARG A 489 2.86 -4.11 28.74
C ARG A 489 4.10 -5.00 28.61
N HIS A 490 3.90 -6.30 28.42
CA HIS A 490 5.01 -7.25 28.23
C HIS A 490 5.77 -6.96 26.93
N ILE A 491 5.08 -6.69 25.83
CA ILE A 491 5.72 -6.30 24.57
C ILE A 491 6.57 -5.04 24.73
N VAL A 492 6.06 -4.02 25.43
CA VAL A 492 6.84 -2.79 25.71
C VAL A 492 8.05 -3.08 26.60
N ALA A 493 7.90 -3.93 27.62
CA ALA A 493 9.02 -4.34 28.47
C ALA A 493 10.11 -5.06 27.67
N VAL A 494 9.74 -5.95 26.76
CA VAL A 494 10.66 -6.64 25.85
C VAL A 494 11.34 -5.66 24.91
N LYS A 495 10.61 -4.68 24.36
CA LYS A 495 11.22 -3.61 23.58
C LYS A 495 12.22 -2.78 24.37
N GLN A 496 11.90 -2.41 25.60
CA GLN A 496 12.83 -1.68 26.47
C GLN A 496 14.10 -2.50 26.75
N GLN A 497 13.97 -3.83 26.84
CA GLN A 497 15.08 -4.72 27.10
C GLN A 497 15.97 -4.98 25.86
N PHE A 498 15.37 -5.19 24.69
CA PHE A 498 16.09 -5.67 23.50
C PHE A 498 16.16 -4.67 22.35
N GLY A 499 15.37 -3.59 22.41
CA GLY A 499 15.15 -2.64 21.31
C GLY A 499 14.03 -3.04 20.34
N TYR A 500 13.45 -4.24 20.48
CA TYR A 500 12.50 -4.84 19.53
C TYR A 500 11.26 -5.42 20.24
N PRO A 501 10.08 -5.48 19.58
CA PRO A 501 9.80 -5.04 18.21
C PRO A 501 9.69 -3.51 18.09
N HIS A 502 9.83 -3.00 16.86
CA HIS A 502 9.54 -1.60 16.57
C HIS A 502 8.04 -1.40 16.33
N GLU A 503 7.43 -2.32 15.57
CA GLU A 503 6.04 -2.23 15.12
C GLU A 503 5.21 -3.41 15.63
N VAL A 504 3.97 -3.12 16.02
CA VAL A 504 2.99 -4.12 16.44
C VAL A 504 1.70 -3.93 15.65
N VAL A 505 1.42 -4.90 14.78
CA VAL A 505 0.23 -4.92 13.92
C VAL A 505 -0.82 -5.85 14.50
N VAL A 506 -2.03 -5.32 14.72
CA VAL A 506 -3.12 -6.05 15.39
C VAL A 506 -4.48 -5.68 14.79
N ASN A 507 -5.44 -6.61 14.86
CA ASN A 507 -6.85 -6.31 14.62
C ASN A 507 -7.54 -5.96 15.94
N TYR A 508 -7.82 -4.68 16.15
CA TYR A 508 -8.40 -4.21 17.42
C TYR A 508 -9.85 -4.66 17.65
N THR A 509 -10.23 -4.67 18.93
CA THR A 509 -11.58 -4.95 19.41
C THR A 509 -12.61 -3.96 18.87
N LYS A 510 -13.80 -4.46 18.53
CA LYS A 510 -14.88 -3.69 17.89
C LYS A 510 -15.84 -3.03 18.90
N ASN A 511 -15.77 -3.41 20.18
CA ASN A 511 -16.77 -3.02 21.19
C ASN A 511 -16.16 -2.57 22.54
N SER A 512 -14.86 -2.79 22.79
CA SER A 512 -14.23 -2.49 24.08
C SER A 512 -13.34 -1.25 23.99
N THR A 513 -13.93 -0.10 24.33
CA THR A 513 -13.35 1.22 24.08
C THR A 513 -12.21 1.59 25.04
N LEU A 514 -12.39 1.36 26.35
CA LEU A 514 -11.38 1.76 27.36
C LEU A 514 -10.10 0.92 27.28
N LYS A 515 -10.20 -0.40 27.06
CA LYS A 515 -9.03 -1.26 26.92
C LYS A 515 -8.21 -0.93 25.68
N LEU A 516 -8.87 -0.63 24.57
CA LEU A 516 -8.21 -0.17 23.36
C LEU A 516 -7.38 1.08 23.64
N VAL A 517 -7.98 2.09 24.28
CA VAL A 517 -7.30 3.32 24.65
C VAL A 517 -6.09 3.04 25.55
N GLU A 518 -6.22 2.14 26.54
CA GLU A 518 -5.09 1.76 27.40
C GLU A 518 -3.96 1.08 26.64
N ILE A 519 -4.28 0.14 25.73
CA ILE A 519 -3.28 -0.54 24.89
C ILE A 519 -2.54 0.45 23.99
N ILE A 520 -3.27 1.36 23.33
CA ILE A 520 -2.64 2.38 22.47
C ILE A 520 -1.75 3.30 23.29
N LYS A 521 -2.16 3.70 24.51
CA LYS A 521 -1.31 4.48 25.42
C LYS A 521 -0.03 3.74 25.77
N ILE A 522 -0.15 2.46 26.15
CA ILE A 522 1.01 1.61 26.47
C ILE A 522 1.98 1.54 25.29
N PHE A 523 1.48 1.27 24.08
CA PHE A 523 2.33 1.23 22.89
C PHE A 523 2.94 2.59 22.57
N THR A 524 2.19 3.68 22.69
CA THR A 524 2.69 5.06 22.48
C THR A 524 3.79 5.41 23.48
N GLU A 525 3.60 5.13 24.77
CA GLU A 525 4.60 5.36 25.83
C GLU A 525 5.84 4.47 25.67
N GLY A 526 5.68 3.31 25.02
CA GLY A 526 6.75 2.40 24.66
C GLY A 526 7.40 2.70 23.30
N ASP A 527 7.08 3.82 22.65
CA ASP A 527 7.52 4.19 21.28
C ASP A 527 7.18 3.12 20.20
N ILE A 528 6.21 2.24 20.44
CA ILE A 528 5.82 1.18 19.50
C ILE A 528 4.90 1.76 18.42
N ILE A 529 5.22 1.47 17.16
CA ILE A 529 4.34 1.78 16.04
C ILE A 529 3.11 0.89 16.16
N SER A 530 1.97 1.49 16.47
CA SER A 530 0.67 0.83 16.37
C SER A 530 -0.40 1.82 15.97
N GLN A 531 -1.28 1.42 15.07
CA GLN A 531 -2.33 2.29 14.52
C GLN A 531 -3.65 1.95 15.18
N GLY A 532 -4.33 2.92 15.79
CA GLY A 532 -5.69 2.73 16.27
C GLY A 532 -6.65 2.56 15.09
N ILE A 533 -6.86 1.33 14.64
CA ILE A 533 -7.77 1.01 13.53
C ILE A 533 -9.09 0.48 14.08
N ILE A 534 -10.19 1.10 13.65
CA ILE A 534 -11.54 0.63 13.94
C ILE A 534 -12.16 0.09 12.66
N SER A 535 -12.27 -1.23 12.53
CA SER A 535 -12.89 -1.81 11.34
C SER A 535 -14.41 -1.73 11.45
N ILE A 536 -15.09 -0.73 10.86
CA ILE A 536 -16.57 -0.60 10.90
C ILE A 536 -17.26 -1.22 9.69
N GLN A 537 -16.58 -1.23 8.54
CA GLN A 537 -17.02 -1.65 7.21
C GLN A 537 -18.09 -0.79 6.54
N THR A 538 -19.13 -0.38 7.28
CA THR A 538 -20.15 0.59 6.84
C THR A 538 -21.01 1.03 8.04
N THR A 539 -21.66 2.19 7.94
CA THR A 539 -22.69 2.64 8.90
C THR A 539 -24.13 2.40 8.43
N ASP A 540 -24.31 1.89 7.21
CA ASP A 540 -25.64 1.63 6.65
C ASP A 540 -26.32 0.43 7.33
N GLU A 541 -27.41 0.67 8.06
CA GLU A 541 -28.11 -0.34 8.85
C GLU A 541 -28.66 -1.49 7.99
N GLY A 542 -29.09 -1.20 6.76
CA GLY A 542 -29.58 -2.20 5.81
C GLY A 542 -28.48 -3.16 5.40
N THR A 543 -27.32 -2.63 5.05
CA THR A 543 -26.12 -3.41 4.72
C THR A 543 -25.63 -4.21 5.92
N LEU A 544 -25.60 -3.60 7.11
CA LEU A 544 -25.20 -4.27 8.36
C LEU A 544 -26.12 -5.45 8.72
N ASP A 545 -27.41 -5.39 8.40
CA ASP A 545 -28.33 -6.52 8.54
C ASP A 545 -27.97 -7.66 7.58
N VAL A 546 -27.79 -7.34 6.30
CA VAL A 546 -27.46 -8.32 5.25
C VAL A 546 -26.18 -9.08 5.60
N ILE A 547 -25.16 -8.39 6.10
CA ILE A 547 -23.88 -8.99 6.45
C ILE A 547 -23.78 -9.51 7.89
N ASN A 548 -24.91 -9.53 8.62
CA ASN A 548 -25.03 -10.02 9.99
C ASN A 548 -24.06 -9.36 11.00
N ARG A 549 -24.05 -8.01 11.01
CA ARG A 549 -23.11 -7.19 11.79
C ARG A 549 -23.78 -6.17 12.71
N LYS A 550 -25.05 -6.38 13.09
CA LYS A 550 -25.82 -5.50 14.01
C LYS A 550 -25.25 -5.36 15.43
N ASN A 551 -24.34 -6.24 15.85
CA ASN A 551 -23.85 -6.32 17.24
C ASN A 551 -22.72 -5.32 17.57
N ILE A 552 -22.52 -4.30 16.74
CA ILE A 552 -21.45 -3.32 16.87
C ILE A 552 -22.10 -1.92 16.89
N ARG A 553 -22.04 -1.26 18.04
CA ARG A 553 -22.78 -0.01 18.30
C ARG A 553 -22.07 1.20 17.72
N THR A 554 -22.76 1.99 16.91
CA THR A 554 -22.20 3.18 16.27
C THR A 554 -21.90 4.30 17.26
N GLU A 555 -22.68 4.42 18.35
CA GLU A 555 -22.54 5.48 19.36
C GLU A 555 -21.24 5.37 20.15
N ARG A 556 -20.68 4.15 20.28
CA ARG A 556 -19.39 3.89 20.94
C ARG A 556 -18.22 4.48 20.16
N TYR A 557 -18.40 4.78 18.88
CA TYR A 557 -17.34 5.35 18.05
C TYR A 557 -17.17 6.84 18.26
N ASP A 558 -18.24 7.57 18.46
CA ASP A 558 -18.16 9.01 18.73
C ASP A 558 -17.40 9.26 20.06
N GLU A 559 -17.63 8.40 21.07
CA GLU A 559 -16.86 8.39 22.31
C GLU A 559 -15.36 8.09 22.06
N LEU A 560 -15.06 7.10 21.22
CA LEU A 560 -13.67 6.73 20.89
C LEU A 560 -12.95 7.84 20.14
N THR A 561 -13.58 8.43 19.14
CA THR A 561 -13.01 9.53 18.37
C THR A 561 -12.66 10.70 19.27
N GLN A 562 -13.54 11.07 20.22
CA GLN A 562 -13.23 12.13 21.18
C GLN A 562 -12.03 11.78 22.07
N ILE A 563 -11.95 10.55 22.58
CA ILE A 563 -10.84 10.13 23.45
C ILE A 563 -9.52 10.13 22.68
N PHE A 564 -9.49 9.63 21.44
CA PHE A 564 -8.28 9.63 20.62
C PHE A 564 -7.86 11.05 20.25
N ASP A 565 -8.79 11.94 19.93
CA ASP A 565 -8.53 13.36 19.67
C ASP A 565 -7.94 14.07 20.91
N ASP A 566 -8.57 13.91 22.08
CA ASP A 566 -8.12 14.49 23.35
C ASP A 566 -6.70 14.03 23.72
N LEU A 567 -6.35 12.79 23.38
CA LEU A 567 -5.04 12.18 23.63
C LEU A 567 -4.04 12.38 22.48
N LYS A 568 -4.45 13.02 21.38
CA LYS A 568 -3.66 13.16 20.15
C LYS A 568 -3.12 11.83 19.63
N LEU A 569 -3.92 10.78 19.71
CA LEU A 569 -3.58 9.45 19.19
C LEU A 569 -4.10 9.30 17.76
N PRO A 570 -3.34 8.63 16.88
CA PRO A 570 -3.82 8.40 15.52
C PRO A 570 -5.00 7.42 15.52
N LEU A 571 -6.04 7.77 14.78
CA LEU A 571 -7.24 6.96 14.58
C LEU A 571 -7.58 6.85 13.10
N SER A 572 -7.85 5.63 12.64
CA SER A 572 -8.37 5.35 11.32
C SER A 572 -9.48 4.29 11.35
N THR A 573 -10.21 4.17 10.25
CA THR A 573 -11.31 3.21 10.12
C THR A 573 -11.21 2.43 8.81
N ASP A 574 -11.67 1.18 8.84
CA ASP A 574 -11.84 0.38 7.63
C ASP A 574 -13.28 0.47 7.12
N LEU A 575 -13.41 0.69 5.81
CA LEU A 575 -14.66 0.52 5.06
C LEU A 575 -14.53 -0.63 4.07
N MET A 576 -15.66 -1.20 3.66
CA MET A 576 -15.71 -2.19 2.59
C MET A 576 -16.54 -1.67 1.41
N ILE A 577 -15.96 -1.73 0.23
CA ILE A 577 -16.59 -1.34 -1.03
C ILE A 577 -17.28 -2.57 -1.63
N GLY A 578 -18.56 -2.43 -1.97
CA GLY A 578 -19.32 -3.51 -2.63
C GLY A 578 -19.75 -4.64 -1.70
N LEU A 579 -20.10 -4.33 -0.44
CA LEU A 579 -20.81 -5.30 0.40
C LEU A 579 -22.23 -5.55 -0.14
N PRO A 580 -22.76 -6.78 -0.11
CA PRO A 580 -24.18 -7.01 -0.43
C PRO A 580 -25.08 -6.17 0.49
N GLY A 581 -25.99 -5.39 -0.09
CA GLY A 581 -26.84 -4.42 0.61
C GLY A 581 -26.40 -2.97 0.44
N ILE A 582 -25.12 -2.71 0.14
CA ILE A 582 -24.62 -1.34 -0.01
C ILE A 582 -25.19 -0.68 -1.28
N THR A 583 -25.34 0.64 -1.21
CA THR A 583 -25.65 1.51 -2.36
C THR A 583 -24.59 2.60 -2.49
N VAL A 584 -24.50 3.24 -3.65
CA VAL A 584 -23.60 4.40 -3.85
C VAL A 584 -23.84 5.48 -2.79
N ALA A 585 -25.12 5.80 -2.53
CA ALA A 585 -25.48 6.83 -1.55
C ALA A 585 -25.05 6.44 -0.12
N ALA A 586 -25.19 5.17 0.26
CA ALA A 586 -24.75 4.67 1.57
C ALA A 586 -23.22 4.78 1.73
N PHE A 587 -22.46 4.39 0.69
CA PHE A 587 -21.00 4.52 0.71
C PHE A 587 -20.54 5.98 0.77
N ASP A 588 -21.20 6.86 0.01
CA ASP A 588 -20.94 8.30 0.04
C ASP A 588 -21.23 8.92 1.42
N ASN A 589 -22.29 8.45 2.09
CA ASN A 589 -22.61 8.86 3.46
C ASN A 589 -21.56 8.38 4.46
N ASP A 590 -21.01 7.17 4.29
CA ASP A 590 -19.91 6.68 5.12
C ASP A 590 -18.68 7.58 4.98
N LEU A 591 -18.27 7.90 3.75
CA LEU A 591 -17.15 8.82 3.50
C LEU A 591 -17.40 10.20 4.10
N GLN A 592 -18.58 10.78 3.88
CA GLN A 592 -18.97 12.08 4.45
C GLN A 592 -18.90 12.07 5.98
N ARG A 593 -19.41 11.01 6.63
CA ARG A 593 -19.36 10.88 8.09
C ARG A 593 -17.93 10.93 8.63
N TYR A 594 -16.99 10.22 8.01
CA TYR A 594 -15.61 10.18 8.51
C TYR A 594 -14.82 11.45 8.21
N ILE A 595 -15.15 12.15 7.11
CA ILE A 595 -14.71 13.53 6.88
C ILE A 595 -15.17 14.43 8.04
N ASP A 596 -16.44 14.36 8.45
CA ASP A 596 -16.99 15.19 9.55
C ASP A 596 -16.30 14.92 10.90
N MET A 597 -16.02 13.65 11.16
CA MET A 597 -15.32 13.17 12.35
C MET A 597 -13.82 13.46 12.31
N ASP A 598 -13.28 13.84 11.14
CA ASP A 598 -11.85 14.00 10.87
C ASP A 598 -11.00 12.74 11.11
N VAL A 599 -11.59 11.58 10.82
CA VAL A 599 -10.97 10.25 10.94
C VAL A 599 -10.57 9.75 9.55
N SER A 600 -9.36 9.22 9.42
CA SER A 600 -8.88 8.67 8.14
C SER A 600 -9.57 7.35 7.80
N VAL A 601 -9.96 7.19 6.55
CA VAL A 601 -10.63 5.98 6.02
C VAL A 601 -9.67 5.21 5.12
N LYS A 602 -9.64 3.90 5.30
CA LYS A 602 -9.14 2.95 4.30
C LYS A 602 -10.29 2.06 3.85
N ALA A 603 -10.61 2.08 2.57
CA ALA A 603 -11.70 1.28 2.02
C ALA A 603 -11.18 0.16 1.12
N TYR A 604 -11.65 -1.06 1.36
CA TYR A 604 -11.20 -2.27 0.67
C TYR A 604 -12.30 -2.84 -0.22
N PRO A 605 -12.01 -3.23 -1.47
CA PRO A 605 -12.94 -4.01 -2.28
C PRO A 605 -13.31 -5.33 -1.59
N THR A 606 -14.60 -5.66 -1.57
CA THR A 606 -15.07 -6.90 -0.94
C THR A 606 -14.64 -8.10 -1.79
N GLN A 607 -13.96 -9.05 -1.17
CA GLN A 607 -13.57 -10.32 -1.78
C GLN A 607 -14.38 -11.47 -1.16
N LEU A 608 -14.88 -12.37 -1.99
CA LEU A 608 -15.59 -13.57 -1.58
C LEU A 608 -14.58 -14.59 -1.06
N LEU A 609 -14.57 -14.81 0.25
CA LEU A 609 -13.74 -15.83 0.87
C LEU A 609 -14.43 -17.20 0.79
N PRO A 610 -13.75 -18.27 0.34
CA PRO A 610 -14.37 -19.54 -0.04
C PRO A 610 -15.15 -20.22 1.10
N ASN A 611 -14.75 -19.99 2.35
CA ASN A 611 -15.31 -20.63 3.54
C ASN A 611 -16.12 -19.66 4.41
N SER A 612 -16.33 -18.42 3.94
CA SER A 612 -17.19 -17.45 4.64
C SER A 612 -18.67 -17.80 4.49
N PRO A 613 -19.58 -17.34 5.38
CA PRO A 613 -21.01 -17.55 5.19
C PRO A 613 -21.56 -16.91 3.90
N MET A 614 -20.86 -15.89 3.38
CA MET A 614 -21.20 -15.23 2.12
C MET A 614 -20.96 -16.12 0.90
N ALA A 615 -20.06 -17.12 1.02
CA ALA A 615 -19.80 -18.11 -0.01
C ALA A 615 -20.77 -19.31 0.03
N ASP A 616 -21.68 -19.36 1.02
CA ASP A 616 -22.75 -20.36 1.03
C ASP A 616 -23.61 -20.21 -0.24
N PRO A 617 -23.88 -21.31 -0.98
CA PRO A 617 -24.66 -21.26 -2.21
C PRO A 617 -26.03 -20.57 -2.05
N ALA A 618 -26.71 -20.78 -0.92
CA ALA A 618 -27.99 -20.15 -0.65
C ALA A 618 -27.84 -18.64 -0.38
N TYR A 619 -26.73 -18.20 0.21
CA TYR A 619 -26.43 -16.77 0.38
C TYR A 619 -26.13 -16.10 -0.97
N ILE A 620 -25.30 -16.74 -1.79
CA ILE A 620 -24.98 -16.28 -3.15
C ILE A 620 -26.25 -16.13 -3.99
N GLU A 621 -27.13 -17.14 -3.97
CA GLU A 621 -28.40 -17.10 -4.71
C GLU A 621 -29.33 -16.01 -4.18
N LYS A 622 -29.53 -15.95 -2.85
CA LYS A 622 -30.43 -14.97 -2.20
C LYS A 622 -30.06 -13.53 -2.52
N TYR A 623 -28.77 -13.21 -2.52
CA TYR A 623 -28.26 -11.85 -2.70
C TYR A 623 -27.64 -11.61 -4.09
N GLN A 624 -27.82 -12.56 -5.02
CA GLN A 624 -27.39 -12.47 -6.42
C GLN A 624 -25.92 -12.04 -6.57
N ILE A 625 -25.03 -12.62 -5.76
CA ILE A 625 -23.61 -12.24 -5.72
C ILE A 625 -22.94 -12.60 -7.05
N LYS A 626 -22.23 -11.62 -7.61
CA LYS A 626 -21.38 -11.78 -8.79
C LYS A 626 -19.94 -11.44 -8.43
N VAL A 627 -19.00 -12.25 -8.89
CA VAL A 627 -17.57 -12.06 -8.66
C VAL A 627 -16.77 -12.06 -9.96
N ASP A 628 -15.59 -11.45 -9.95
CA ASP A 628 -14.59 -11.56 -11.01
C ASP A 628 -13.73 -12.84 -10.88
N ALA A 629 -12.72 -12.96 -11.75
CA ALA A 629 -11.81 -14.12 -11.77
C ALA A 629 -10.95 -14.26 -10.49
N HIS A 630 -10.85 -13.21 -9.67
CA HIS A 630 -10.10 -13.19 -8.42
C HIS A 630 -11.03 -13.18 -7.20
N ASN A 631 -12.32 -13.53 -7.39
CA ASN A 631 -13.35 -13.56 -6.37
C ASN A 631 -13.69 -12.18 -5.75
N PHE A 632 -13.31 -11.06 -6.37
CA PHE A 632 -13.82 -9.75 -5.92
C PHE A 632 -15.27 -9.58 -6.35
N LEU A 633 -16.11 -9.07 -5.45
CA LEU A 633 -17.51 -8.81 -5.77
C LEU A 633 -17.62 -7.67 -6.78
N ILE A 634 -18.29 -7.95 -7.89
CA ILE A 634 -18.53 -7.00 -8.99
C ILE A 634 -20.00 -6.55 -9.05
N GLY A 635 -20.90 -7.28 -8.39
CA GLY A 635 -22.32 -6.94 -8.32
C GLY A 635 -23.06 -7.76 -7.29
N SER A 636 -24.22 -7.26 -6.85
CA SER A 636 -25.16 -7.98 -6.00
C SER A 636 -26.60 -7.53 -6.30
N PHE A 637 -27.56 -8.03 -5.54
CA PHE A 637 -28.96 -7.58 -5.62
C PHE A 637 -29.14 -6.07 -5.36
N SER A 638 -28.19 -5.40 -4.69
CA SER A 638 -28.30 -3.98 -4.31
C SER A 638 -27.49 -3.02 -5.17
N TYR A 639 -26.57 -3.50 -6.01
CA TYR A 639 -25.71 -2.64 -6.84
C TYR A 639 -25.20 -3.36 -8.10
N THR A 640 -24.96 -2.58 -9.16
CA THR A 640 -24.42 -3.01 -10.45
C THR A 640 -22.91 -2.78 -10.54
N GLU A 641 -22.26 -3.31 -11.59
CA GLU A 641 -20.84 -3.03 -11.86
C GLU A 641 -20.55 -1.53 -12.04
N GLN A 642 -21.51 -0.78 -12.60
CA GLN A 642 -21.40 0.67 -12.76
C GLN A 642 -21.45 1.38 -11.40
N ASP A 643 -22.35 0.96 -10.50
CA ASP A 643 -22.41 1.50 -9.14
C ASP A 643 -21.12 1.21 -8.37
N LEU A 644 -20.54 0.01 -8.54
CA LEU A 644 -19.25 -0.33 -7.96
C LEU A 644 -18.12 0.55 -8.49
N ALA A 645 -18.09 0.81 -9.80
CA ALA A 645 -17.13 1.71 -10.41
C ALA A 645 -17.25 3.13 -9.82
N GLN A 646 -18.48 3.60 -9.59
CA GLN A 646 -18.74 4.90 -8.96
C GLN A 646 -18.25 4.94 -7.52
N MET A 647 -18.54 3.92 -6.69
CA MET A 647 -18.03 3.85 -5.30
C MET A 647 -16.49 3.84 -5.28
N LYS A 648 -15.85 3.07 -6.17
CA LYS A 648 -14.38 3.06 -6.30
C LYS A 648 -13.84 4.43 -6.69
N ALA A 649 -14.47 5.12 -7.64
CA ALA A 649 -14.05 6.46 -8.06
C ALA A 649 -14.19 7.49 -6.93
N MET A 650 -15.29 7.45 -6.18
CA MET A 650 -15.49 8.32 -5.00
C MET A 650 -14.47 8.04 -3.90
N TYR A 651 -14.10 6.77 -3.68
CA TYR A 651 -13.02 6.45 -2.76
C TYR A 651 -11.67 7.00 -3.24
N GLN A 652 -11.35 6.92 -4.54
CA GLN A 652 -10.12 7.53 -5.07
C GLN A 652 -10.11 9.06 -4.87
N MET A 653 -11.26 9.72 -5.07
CA MET A 653 -11.41 11.14 -4.77
C MET A 653 -11.17 11.43 -3.28
N TYR A 654 -11.75 10.63 -2.38
CA TYR A 654 -11.53 10.74 -0.94
C TYR A 654 -10.04 10.59 -0.58
N VAL A 655 -9.37 9.56 -1.10
CA VAL A 655 -7.95 9.28 -0.85
C VAL A 655 -7.09 10.48 -1.23
N MET A 656 -7.33 11.07 -2.41
CA MET A 656 -6.62 12.28 -2.84
C MET A 656 -6.94 13.47 -1.93
N ALA A 657 -8.21 13.77 -1.74
CA ALA A 657 -8.68 15.01 -1.15
C ALA A 657 -8.51 15.09 0.38
N ASP A 658 -8.91 14.05 1.11
CA ASP A 658 -8.90 14.00 2.57
C ASP A 658 -7.77 13.09 3.10
N GLY A 659 -7.50 11.97 2.41
CA GLY A 659 -6.41 11.06 2.77
C GLY A 659 -5.06 11.76 2.69
N TYR A 660 -4.63 12.12 1.49
CA TYR A 660 -3.44 12.92 1.24
C TYR A 660 -3.63 14.42 1.50
N SER A 661 -4.79 14.82 2.02
CA SER A 661 -5.10 16.17 2.49
C SER A 661 -5.06 17.29 1.45
N LEU A 662 -5.08 16.98 0.14
CA LEU A 662 -5.04 18.00 -0.93
C LEU A 662 -6.18 19.01 -0.86
N LEU A 663 -7.33 18.64 -0.29
CA LEU A 663 -8.50 19.51 -0.17
C LEU A 663 -9.10 19.51 1.24
N ARG A 664 -8.42 18.93 2.25
CA ARG A 664 -8.96 18.75 3.61
C ARG A 664 -9.57 20.04 4.17
N TYR A 665 -8.82 21.15 4.18
CA TYR A 665 -9.31 22.40 4.74
C TYR A 665 -10.32 23.12 3.84
N VAL A 666 -10.16 23.03 2.51
CA VAL A 666 -11.13 23.53 1.53
C VAL A 666 -12.50 22.87 1.72
N MET A 667 -12.54 21.55 1.87
CA MET A 667 -13.76 20.79 2.13
C MET A 667 -14.40 21.23 3.45
N ARG A 668 -13.63 21.37 4.53
CA ARG A 668 -14.16 21.83 5.82
C ARG A 668 -14.75 23.24 5.70
N PHE A 669 -14.05 24.18 5.06
CA PHE A 669 -14.54 25.55 4.87
C PHE A 669 -15.87 25.60 4.11
N LEU A 670 -15.97 24.90 2.97
CA LEU A 670 -17.21 24.85 2.19
C LEU A 670 -18.36 24.19 2.95
N GLN A 671 -18.08 23.14 3.72
CA GLN A 671 -19.09 22.47 4.53
C GLN A 671 -19.56 23.33 5.71
N TRP A 672 -18.62 23.95 6.41
CA TRP A 672 -18.84 24.69 7.63
C TRP A 672 -19.51 26.05 7.41
N GLU A 673 -19.09 26.79 6.38
CA GLU A 673 -19.57 28.16 6.14
C GLU A 673 -20.56 28.28 5.00
N HIS A 674 -20.56 27.32 4.07
CA HIS A 674 -21.40 27.37 2.87
C HIS A 674 -22.40 26.22 2.78
N GLY A 675 -22.40 25.28 3.74
CA GLY A 675 -23.33 24.15 3.78
C GLY A 675 -23.19 23.17 2.60
N ILE A 676 -22.04 23.18 1.92
CA ILE A 676 -21.75 22.28 0.80
C ILE A 676 -21.06 21.03 1.36
N PRO A 677 -21.69 19.85 1.31
CA PRO A 677 -21.07 18.62 1.81
C PRO A 677 -19.76 18.34 1.07
N ALA A 678 -18.75 17.85 1.80
CA ALA A 678 -17.47 17.46 1.20
C ALA A 678 -17.65 16.45 0.06
N ILE A 679 -18.54 15.47 0.21
CA ILE A 679 -18.80 14.47 -0.82
C ILE A 679 -19.41 15.08 -2.09
N THR A 680 -20.17 16.17 -1.96
CA THR A 680 -20.69 16.95 -3.10
C THR A 680 -19.56 17.63 -3.85
N LEU A 681 -18.61 18.28 -3.15
CA LEU A 681 -17.42 18.86 -3.78
C LEU A 681 -16.63 17.81 -4.58
N LEU A 682 -16.37 16.65 -3.98
CA LEU A 682 -15.62 15.57 -4.63
C LEU A 682 -16.32 15.08 -5.89
N ARG A 683 -17.65 14.90 -5.83
CA ARG A 683 -18.45 14.48 -6.98
C ARG A 683 -18.45 15.53 -8.09
N ASP A 684 -18.61 16.80 -7.74
CA ASP A 684 -18.64 17.90 -8.72
C ASP A 684 -17.28 18.07 -9.42
N ILE A 685 -16.17 17.95 -8.69
CA ILE A 685 -14.82 17.93 -9.28
C ILE A 685 -14.65 16.74 -10.23
N LEU A 686 -15.04 15.54 -9.79
CA LEU A 686 -14.94 14.33 -10.61
C LEU A 686 -15.78 14.46 -11.89
N GLN A 687 -16.99 14.99 -11.78
CA GLN A 687 -17.88 15.24 -12.92
C GLN A 687 -17.25 16.25 -13.89
N GLN A 688 -16.71 17.37 -13.39
CA GLN A 688 -16.03 18.37 -14.22
C GLN A 688 -14.82 17.78 -14.96
N VAL A 689 -14.01 16.92 -14.33
CA VAL A 689 -12.87 16.26 -14.98
C VAL A 689 -13.30 15.22 -16.00
N ASN A 690 -14.47 14.60 -15.83
CA ASN A 690 -15.02 13.66 -16.80
C ASN A 690 -15.62 14.38 -18.02
N ASP A 691 -16.32 15.49 -17.79
CA ASP A 691 -17.01 16.24 -18.84
C ASP A 691 -16.05 17.10 -19.68
N ASP A 692 -15.13 17.80 -19.01
CA ASP A 692 -14.14 18.65 -19.66
C ASP A 692 -12.82 18.65 -18.86
N PRO A 693 -11.97 17.63 -19.06
CA PRO A 693 -10.68 17.53 -18.37
C PRO A 693 -9.70 18.65 -18.76
N SER A 694 -9.93 19.37 -19.87
CA SER A 694 -9.03 20.41 -20.34
C SER A 694 -9.20 21.74 -19.61
N ARG A 695 -10.38 21.98 -19.01
CA ARG A 695 -10.71 23.23 -18.33
C ARG A 695 -9.84 23.51 -17.10
N TYR A 696 -9.49 22.47 -16.35
CA TYR A 696 -8.68 22.58 -15.14
C TYR A 696 -7.59 21.49 -15.12
N PRO A 697 -6.50 21.66 -15.88
CA PRO A 697 -5.52 20.60 -16.11
C PRO A 697 -4.80 20.12 -14.82
N GLN A 698 -4.57 21.00 -13.84
CA GLN A 698 -3.96 20.61 -12.56
C GLN A 698 -4.94 19.79 -11.71
N ILE A 699 -6.23 20.16 -11.70
CA ILE A 699 -7.27 19.37 -11.05
C ILE A 699 -7.40 18.01 -11.73
N SER A 700 -7.42 17.98 -13.07
CA SER A 700 -7.48 16.75 -13.85
C SER A 700 -6.29 15.83 -13.60
N TRP A 701 -5.08 16.39 -13.49
CA TRP A 701 -3.89 15.64 -13.09
C TRP A 701 -4.06 15.01 -11.71
N ALA A 702 -4.49 15.81 -10.73
CA ALA A 702 -4.68 15.35 -9.36
C ALA A 702 -5.67 14.16 -9.31
N VAL A 703 -6.84 14.31 -9.94
CA VAL A 703 -7.89 13.29 -9.95
C VAL A 703 -7.44 11.98 -10.61
N ARG A 704 -6.64 12.06 -11.68
CA ARG A 704 -6.31 10.88 -12.49
C ARG A 704 -5.01 10.17 -12.07
N PHE A 705 -4.04 10.90 -11.51
CA PHE A 705 -2.68 10.40 -11.35
C PHE A 705 -2.10 10.56 -9.95
N PHE A 706 -2.57 11.52 -9.14
CA PHE A 706 -1.91 11.81 -7.84
C PHE A 706 -1.86 10.62 -6.88
N ASN A 707 -2.90 9.78 -6.88
CA ASN A 707 -2.93 8.58 -6.04
C ASN A 707 -1.89 7.51 -6.44
N GLN A 708 -1.33 7.59 -7.64
CA GLN A 708 -0.25 6.72 -8.13
C GLN A 708 1.08 7.45 -8.02
N ASP A 709 1.16 8.59 -8.69
CA ASP A 709 2.32 9.47 -8.75
C ASP A 709 2.10 10.61 -7.77
N LYS A 710 2.71 10.50 -6.58
CA LYS A 710 2.57 11.44 -5.45
C LYS A 710 3.23 12.79 -5.75
N THR A 711 2.80 13.42 -6.83
CA THR A 711 3.46 14.57 -7.44
C THR A 711 2.40 15.52 -7.95
N MET A 712 2.77 16.80 -7.92
CA MET A 712 1.96 17.88 -8.49
C MET A 712 2.82 18.64 -9.49
N PRO A 713 2.82 18.23 -10.77
CA PRO A 713 3.59 18.87 -11.82
C PRO A 713 3.27 20.36 -11.90
N GLY A 714 4.29 21.22 -11.83
CA GLY A 714 4.11 22.67 -11.84
C GLY A 714 3.77 23.27 -10.47
N GLY A 715 3.89 22.47 -9.40
CA GLY A 715 3.76 22.90 -8.02
C GLY A 715 2.33 23.13 -7.54
N TRP A 716 2.19 23.29 -6.23
CA TRP A 716 0.89 23.37 -5.57
C TRP A 716 0.12 24.68 -5.81
N ALA A 717 0.81 25.78 -6.09
CA ALA A 717 0.16 27.08 -6.27
C ALA A 717 -0.83 27.10 -7.45
N GLY A 718 -0.42 26.55 -8.60
CA GLY A 718 -1.28 26.45 -9.78
C GLY A 718 -2.50 25.56 -9.54
N PHE A 719 -2.32 24.44 -8.83
CA PHE A 719 -3.43 23.59 -8.39
C PHE A 719 -4.46 24.36 -7.56
N TYR A 720 -4.03 25.07 -6.51
CA TYR A 720 -4.95 25.80 -5.63
C TYR A 720 -5.59 27.03 -6.30
N GLN A 721 -4.91 27.65 -7.28
CA GLN A 721 -5.54 28.67 -8.13
C GLN A 721 -6.71 28.08 -8.94
N GLN A 722 -6.53 26.91 -9.56
CA GLN A 722 -7.62 26.24 -10.28
C GLN A 722 -8.76 25.81 -9.35
N ILE A 723 -8.45 25.33 -8.14
CA ILE A 723 -9.46 25.03 -7.11
C ILE A 723 -10.26 26.29 -6.75
N ALA A 724 -9.59 27.43 -6.56
CA ALA A 724 -10.26 28.71 -6.30
C ALA A 724 -11.19 29.10 -7.46
N MET A 725 -10.74 28.96 -8.70
CA MET A 725 -11.55 29.25 -9.90
C MET A 725 -12.77 28.34 -9.98
N PHE A 726 -12.58 27.03 -9.79
CA PHE A 726 -13.65 26.04 -9.78
C PHE A 726 -14.71 26.39 -8.74
N ILE A 727 -14.29 26.63 -7.49
CA ILE A 727 -15.21 26.95 -6.38
C ILE A 727 -15.99 28.23 -6.67
N LYS A 728 -15.33 29.30 -7.11
CA LYS A 728 -15.98 30.59 -7.40
C LYS A 728 -17.00 30.47 -8.53
N GLN A 729 -16.66 29.74 -9.60
CA GLN A 729 -17.54 29.60 -10.76
C GLN A 729 -18.70 28.63 -10.49
N HIS A 730 -18.41 27.47 -9.90
CA HIS A 730 -19.38 26.39 -9.70
C HIS A 730 -20.35 26.68 -8.55
N TYR A 731 -19.85 27.21 -7.42
CA TYR A 731 -20.67 27.54 -6.24
C TYR A 731 -21.02 29.03 -6.11
N GLN A 732 -20.66 29.87 -7.09
CA GLN A 732 -20.97 31.31 -7.13
C GLN A 732 -20.47 32.07 -5.88
N LEU A 733 -19.34 31.61 -5.32
CA LEU A 733 -18.71 32.27 -4.17
C LEU A 733 -17.87 33.46 -4.62
N SER A 734 -17.94 34.55 -3.85
CA SER A 734 -17.12 35.74 -4.08
C SER A 734 -15.69 35.54 -3.55
N ASP A 735 -14.75 36.31 -4.11
CA ASP A 735 -13.41 36.36 -3.54
C ASP A 735 -13.46 36.93 -2.11
N SER A 736 -12.71 36.32 -1.20
CA SER A 736 -12.72 36.70 0.21
C SER A 736 -11.39 36.36 0.88
N ALA A 737 -11.04 37.15 1.90
CA ALA A 737 -9.87 36.89 2.72
C ALA A 737 -9.95 35.53 3.47
N ALA A 738 -11.17 35.04 3.73
CA ALA A 738 -11.40 33.72 4.31
C ALA A 738 -11.03 32.60 3.32
N LEU A 739 -11.56 32.65 2.09
CA LEU A 739 -11.23 31.66 1.05
C LEU A 739 -9.74 31.65 0.72
N SER A 740 -9.11 32.83 0.60
CA SER A 740 -7.67 32.91 0.35
C SER A 740 -6.84 32.36 1.52
N THR A 741 -7.29 32.57 2.76
CA THR A 741 -6.67 31.98 3.96
C THR A 741 -6.70 30.45 3.89
N VAL A 742 -7.86 29.86 3.59
CA VAL A 742 -8.03 28.39 3.53
C VAL A 742 -7.15 27.77 2.45
N LEU A 743 -7.16 28.34 1.24
CA LEU A 743 -6.33 27.86 0.14
C LEU A 743 -4.83 27.98 0.46
N LYS A 744 -4.43 29.07 1.14
CA LYS A 744 -3.04 29.26 1.54
C LYS A 744 -2.61 28.25 2.61
N VAL A 745 -3.46 27.93 3.58
CA VAL A 745 -3.19 26.89 4.58
C VAL A 745 -3.03 25.53 3.91
N ASN A 746 -3.96 25.17 3.03
CA ASN A 746 -3.87 23.91 2.29
C ASN A 746 -2.57 23.82 1.47
N LEU A 747 -2.16 24.92 0.82
CA LEU A 747 -0.88 25.02 0.11
C LEU A 747 0.33 24.82 1.03
N LEU A 748 0.36 25.50 2.18
CA LEU A 748 1.48 25.40 3.13
C LEU A 748 1.62 23.98 3.70
N CYS A 749 0.51 23.25 3.84
CA CYS A 749 0.53 21.89 4.37
C CYS A 749 0.99 20.81 3.36
N MET A 750 1.21 21.15 2.09
CA MET A 750 1.68 20.17 1.10
C MET A 750 3.21 20.06 1.07
N PRO A 751 3.80 18.84 1.05
CA PRO A 751 5.24 18.66 0.91
C PRO A 751 5.74 19.24 -0.40
N ASP A 752 6.89 19.92 -0.34
CA ASP A 752 7.59 20.44 -1.50
C ASP A 752 9.11 20.34 -1.25
N ASP A 753 9.78 19.50 -2.02
CA ASP A 753 11.21 19.22 -1.87
C ASP A 753 12.14 20.34 -2.37
N THR A 754 11.57 21.41 -2.91
CA THR A 754 12.29 22.63 -3.26
C THR A 754 12.29 23.68 -2.15
N GLN A 755 11.54 23.46 -1.07
CA GLN A 755 11.40 24.39 0.05
C GLN A 755 12.27 23.96 1.25
N SER A 756 12.57 24.91 2.13
CA SER A 756 13.21 24.67 3.44
C SER A 756 12.23 24.92 4.56
N TYR A 757 12.15 24.00 5.53
CA TYR A 757 11.21 24.06 6.65
C TYR A 757 11.94 24.43 7.97
N PRO A 758 11.28 25.11 8.92
CA PRO A 758 9.86 25.48 8.92
C PRO A 758 9.50 26.60 7.94
N LEU A 759 8.27 26.56 7.43
CA LEU A 759 7.67 27.68 6.69
C LEU A 759 6.69 28.42 7.58
N THR A 760 6.75 29.76 7.55
CA THR A 760 5.82 30.63 8.28
C THR A 760 5.13 31.59 7.33
N ALA A 761 3.82 31.79 7.50
CA ALA A 761 3.05 32.77 6.74
C ALA A 761 2.16 33.63 7.64
N GLN A 762 2.03 34.92 7.32
CA GLN A 762 0.99 35.76 7.92
C GLN A 762 -0.32 35.53 7.18
N LEU A 763 -1.34 35.09 7.91
CA LEU A 763 -2.67 34.86 7.39
C LEU A 763 -3.62 36.00 7.77
N PRO A 764 -4.53 36.42 6.86
CA PRO A 764 -5.57 37.40 7.18
C PRO A 764 -6.48 37.00 8.35
N HIS A 765 -6.62 35.70 8.61
CA HIS A 765 -7.43 35.15 9.69
C HIS A 765 -6.73 34.00 10.41
N ASP A 766 -6.93 33.89 11.72
CA ASP A 766 -6.40 32.83 12.59
C ASP A 766 -7.09 31.49 12.29
N PHE A 767 -6.57 30.82 11.26
CA PHE A 767 -7.06 29.52 10.82
C PHE A 767 -6.93 28.45 11.92
N LYS A 768 -5.89 28.51 12.75
CA LYS A 768 -5.67 27.58 13.85
C LYS A 768 -6.82 27.63 14.85
N ARG A 769 -7.17 28.84 15.32
CA ARG A 769 -8.31 29.01 16.23
C ARG A 769 -9.63 28.67 15.56
N TYR A 770 -9.83 29.10 14.32
CA TYR A 770 -11.02 28.73 13.54
C TYR A 770 -11.21 27.22 13.51
N PHE A 771 -10.20 26.47 13.06
CA PHE A 771 -10.30 25.02 12.88
C PHE A 771 -10.59 24.28 14.19
N LYS A 772 -10.00 24.75 15.31
CA LYS A 772 -10.21 24.17 16.64
C LYS A 772 -11.55 24.55 17.27
N GLU A 773 -11.98 25.79 17.11
CA GLU A 773 -13.15 26.34 17.79
C GLU A 773 -14.45 26.20 16.97
N PHE A 774 -14.38 25.95 15.65
CA PHE A 774 -15.55 25.96 14.77
C PHE A 774 -16.66 25.02 15.23
N LYS A 775 -16.34 23.76 15.57
CA LYS A 775 -17.32 22.77 16.03
C LYS A 775 -18.13 23.26 17.24
N GLN A 776 -17.56 24.11 18.09
CA GLN A 776 -18.19 24.64 19.31
C GLN A 776 -18.86 26.00 19.10
N LEU A 777 -18.21 26.90 18.37
CA LEU A 777 -18.62 28.30 18.27
C LEU A 777 -19.39 28.62 16.97
N GLN A 778 -19.22 27.82 15.92
CA GLN A 778 -19.79 28.03 14.58
C GLN A 778 -19.57 29.45 14.04
N LYS A 779 -18.44 30.06 14.40
CA LYS A 779 -18.08 31.41 13.94
C LYS A 779 -17.37 31.33 12.58
N PRO A 780 -17.70 32.21 11.63
CA PRO A 780 -17.03 32.24 10.33
C PRO A 780 -15.55 32.63 10.48
N LEU A 781 -14.69 32.11 9.61
CA LEU A 781 -13.26 32.38 9.61
C LEU A 781 -12.95 33.88 9.56
N ALA A 782 -13.76 34.65 8.83
CA ALA A 782 -13.63 36.10 8.72
C ALA A 782 -13.73 36.86 10.06
N SER A 783 -14.28 36.23 11.11
CA SER A 783 -14.39 36.83 12.45
C SER A 783 -13.12 36.69 13.30
N TYR A 784 -12.16 35.87 12.86
CA TYR A 784 -10.90 35.65 13.57
C TYR A 784 -9.86 36.69 13.10
N PRO A 785 -9.05 37.24 14.03
CA PRO A 785 -8.02 38.24 13.69
C PRO A 785 -6.90 37.60 12.84
N PRO A 786 -6.06 38.41 12.18
CA PRO A 786 -4.86 37.91 11.53
C PRO A 786 -3.94 37.15 12.49
N ALA A 787 -3.28 36.09 12.02
CA ALA A 787 -2.32 35.32 12.81
C ALA A 787 -1.23 34.69 11.93
N THR A 788 -0.15 34.27 12.58
CA THR A 788 0.92 33.52 11.93
C THR A 788 0.57 32.03 11.90
N PHE A 789 0.81 31.37 10.78
CA PHE A 789 0.69 29.93 10.62
C PHE A 789 2.04 29.34 10.27
N GLU A 790 2.40 28.25 10.95
CA GLU A 790 3.69 27.57 10.81
C GLU A 790 3.47 26.11 10.40
N VAL A 791 4.30 25.64 9.47
CA VAL A 791 4.39 24.24 9.08
C VAL A 791 5.83 23.77 9.22
N THR A 792 6.01 22.55 9.69
CA THR A 792 7.30 21.90 9.93
C THR A 792 7.35 20.54 9.24
N ASP A 793 8.56 20.07 8.93
CA ASP A 793 8.78 18.72 8.42
C ASP A 793 9.66 17.90 9.39
N PRO A 794 9.22 17.66 10.64
CA PRO A 794 10.00 16.89 11.61
C PRO A 794 10.22 15.44 11.15
N ASN A 795 9.42 15.01 10.17
CA ASN A 795 9.40 13.67 9.64
C ASN A 795 10.13 13.55 8.29
N SER A 796 10.88 14.59 7.86
CA SER A 796 11.60 14.58 6.58
C SER A 796 10.77 14.09 5.37
N MET A 797 9.46 14.32 5.36
CA MET A 797 8.52 13.85 4.34
C MET A 797 8.94 14.27 2.93
N VAL A 798 9.57 15.43 2.77
CA VAL A 798 10.06 15.89 1.46
C VAL A 798 11.23 15.04 0.93
N SER A 799 11.92 14.33 1.81
CA SER A 799 13.09 13.48 1.53
C SER A 799 12.75 11.99 1.47
N VAL A 800 11.51 11.60 1.74
CA VAL A 800 11.09 10.19 1.77
C VAL A 800 11.10 9.60 0.38
N ASP A 801 11.77 8.45 0.23
CA ASP A 801 11.55 7.59 -0.92
C ASP A 801 10.17 6.96 -0.78
N MET A 802 9.22 7.39 -1.60
CA MET A 802 7.84 6.90 -1.60
C MET A 802 7.74 5.41 -1.99
N ASN A 803 8.84 4.79 -2.44
CA ASN A 803 8.92 3.34 -2.65
C ASN A 803 9.18 2.56 -1.35
N TYR A 804 9.62 3.22 -0.27
CA TYR A 804 9.77 2.61 1.05
C TYR A 804 8.44 2.71 1.80
N LEU A 805 7.63 1.66 1.69
CA LEU A 805 6.33 1.55 2.37
C LEU A 805 6.48 0.78 3.68
N GLN A 806 5.98 1.34 4.77
CA GLN A 806 5.70 0.59 5.99
C GLN A 806 4.79 -0.61 5.66
N TYR A 807 5.00 -1.73 6.37
CA TYR A 807 4.42 -3.04 6.04
C TYR A 807 2.88 -3.03 5.99
N ASP A 808 2.23 -2.17 6.79
CA ASP A 808 0.81 -1.82 6.63
C ASP A 808 0.52 -0.37 7.09
N THR A 809 0.25 0.53 6.14
CA THR A 809 -0.17 1.90 6.45
C THR A 809 -1.69 2.02 6.35
N HIS A 810 -2.38 2.19 7.48
CA HIS A 810 -3.74 2.75 7.54
C HIS A 810 -3.69 4.27 7.79
N GLN A 811 -2.58 4.91 7.42
CA GLN A 811 -2.35 6.34 7.51
C GLN A 811 -1.78 6.86 6.19
N PHE A 812 -2.20 8.06 5.82
CA PHE A 812 -1.66 8.77 4.68
C PHE A 812 -0.56 9.74 5.16
N PHE A 813 0.70 9.38 4.93
CA PHE A 813 1.86 10.16 5.34
C PHE A 813 2.19 11.24 4.31
N TRP A 814 1.35 12.29 4.21
CA TRP A 814 1.57 13.34 3.21
C TRP A 814 1.38 14.77 3.72
N GLU A 815 0.54 15.03 4.72
CA GLU A 815 0.35 16.39 5.23
C GLU A 815 1.53 16.86 6.11
N LEU A 816 2.12 18.03 5.86
CA LEU A 816 3.15 18.64 6.72
C LEU A 816 2.65 18.90 8.14
N HIS A 817 3.56 18.84 9.12
CA HIS A 817 3.18 18.99 10.51
C HIS A 817 2.81 20.44 10.81
N SER A 818 1.62 20.63 11.38
CA SER A 818 1.08 21.91 11.84
C SER A 818 0.15 21.69 13.03
N ASP A 819 -0.26 22.77 13.69
CA ASP A 819 -1.21 22.73 14.81
C ASP A 819 -2.60 22.14 14.47
N VAL A 820 -2.91 22.00 13.18
CA VAL A 820 -4.18 21.48 12.65
C VAL A 820 -4.02 20.18 11.85
N SER A 821 -2.76 19.71 11.69
CA SER A 821 -2.47 18.42 11.06
C SER A 821 -2.94 17.24 11.92
N ARG A 822 -3.29 16.11 11.29
CA ARG A 822 -3.69 14.92 12.04
C ARG A 822 -2.53 14.34 12.87
N PRO A 823 -2.80 13.75 14.04
CA PRO A 823 -1.81 12.94 14.74
C PRO A 823 -1.32 11.78 13.85
N LYS A 824 -0.03 11.49 13.89
CA LYS A 824 0.61 10.40 13.13
C LYS A 824 1.27 9.44 14.09
N SER A 825 1.32 8.15 13.76
CA SER A 825 2.17 7.21 14.53
C SER A 825 3.63 7.58 14.25
N VAL A 826 4.31 8.09 15.28
CA VAL A 826 5.65 8.67 15.17
C VAL A 826 6.66 7.54 15.17
N SER A 827 7.26 7.19 14.04
CA SER A 827 8.27 6.12 14.08
C SER A 827 9.20 5.90 12.91
N ASP A 828 8.92 6.37 11.70
CA ASP A 828 9.87 6.14 10.59
C ASP A 828 10.77 7.33 10.28
N PHE A 829 10.61 8.43 11.02
CA PHE A 829 11.27 9.68 10.65
C PHE A 829 12.03 10.37 11.78
N ALA A 830 11.95 9.83 13.00
CA ALA A 830 12.65 10.36 14.17
C ALA A 830 14.08 9.80 14.36
N ALA A 831 14.56 8.95 13.44
CA ALA A 831 15.99 8.64 13.34
C ALA A 831 16.64 9.64 12.35
N ALA A 832 16.73 10.89 12.82
CA ALA A 832 17.46 11.98 12.16
C ALA A 832 18.94 11.66 11.92
#